data_AF-A0A812LC62-F1
#
_entry.id   AF-A0A812LC62-F1
#
_cell.length_a   1.000
_cell.length_b   1.000
_cell.length_c   1.000
_cell.angle_alpha   90.00
_cell.angle_beta   90.00
_cell.angle_gamma   90.00
#
_symmetry.space_group_name_H-M   'P 1'
#
loop_
_entity.id
_entity.type
_entity.pdbx_description
1 polymer ?
#
loop_
_entity_poly.entity_id
_entity_poly.type
_entity_poly.pdbx_seq_one_letter_code
_entity_poly.pdbx_strand_id
1 'polypeptide(L)'
;MGDIREADLLLADEESLSKLDDHRGWKPRWLVTLMSTAAAAVALFVVVATVRGTTGKGNADMLCTARNCYSASEGRLAFPQLSESDIPEGSCSRPSTFCSRDDDHIEYHDCDGDEILDPFCNSAEKLKFGFLSSANGCRNNWPNGLCQNQDEPSYIASLRVVPSPTNEITIIHFNDVYQLAGVFEHGMRKGGMSRAAYVIEQARKRNPDRTFVVFAGDLLSPSVLSDLFEGEQMVDILNFLNLTAASLGNHEFDFGVETLRKRIQESRFVWLNTNLLDEAGALFPGTQHHKIIDIPFSPRWSEGGDVKTTRVCLFGVAYDVRETMFKDRHRVNYVDALAAAQKEAKILRDQHQCKVVLALTHQFASEDCKLSKALGKSVDLILGGHDHSTELKTVCGHAPYVKADSDLKTQWKMKLLLTDEGTVDSVEGELITLTDFDPFSVGVHNKVVQWEERGSAELAKKIGCSSAPLDAVTRHVRQRETNAGNFVADAVKNMHRTQVALINGGTIRGDKVFAAGDLSKEIVTELHPFGNGIVKIYATGAEIKNYIDDSLKCYDTFCGNFVNPAGLRYTFDPAAQHGQRVKSLTFDDGRPIPDDASLTVALTDFMLSTSALSSNRLYNMVTVNDAVPLVQALFTAVLDAGTSCINPKTDGRIQDVHGVVHDKWPFRLDIDTEYQDWILVAVCTLVSCIWCLPCICGRLNYRASRSFSSFVYTRLHVYFCVATYLNVFILVFTIGVLPDWTVNEFCVYFVGFVDWVLIHTAKLITSLSILFAFYVVFRFRNKIAIATGLEHITLIRFNWRDLFGLRSRQRPIEVFIWKVEGLQSASSKFTKPNDLFVECHMGYNEPMRTRVHNNAGSEAVIRESFQLNIDENSPDTLMTLLAKDQSLLTNSEIARLTLSTRELCGIEDQTGKRRSTFSYDEDSFLELSLNPSGKIWIAVAPVDEAAEEERSLLLQEDSLLPC
;
A
#
# COMPACT_ATOMS: atom_id res chain seq x y z
N MET A 1 -22.25 10.53 -45.04
CA MET A 1 -22.79 10.14 -46.36
C MET A 1 -21.66 9.54 -47.16
N GLY A 2 -21.70 8.22 -47.38
CA GLY A 2 -20.66 7.39 -47.98
C GLY A 2 -20.53 6.10 -47.15
N ASP A 3 -20.81 4.94 -47.75
CA ASP A 3 -20.76 3.58 -47.18
C ASP A 3 -21.86 3.09 -46.23
N ILE A 4 -23.13 3.25 -46.64
CA ILE A 4 -24.24 2.38 -46.20
C ILE A 4 -24.75 1.59 -47.43
N ARG A 5 -23.95 0.68 -47.97
CA ARG A 5 -24.38 -0.20 -49.08
C ARG A 5 -23.94 -1.66 -49.04
N GLU A 6 -23.21 -2.12 -48.02
CA GLU A 6 -22.85 -3.56 -47.91
C GLU A 6 -23.56 -4.34 -46.80
N ALA A 7 -24.40 -3.70 -45.98
CA ALA A 7 -25.13 -4.39 -44.91
C ALA A 7 -26.48 -5.01 -45.34
N ASP A 8 -26.97 -4.71 -46.55
CA ASP A 8 -28.28 -5.19 -47.06
C ASP A 8 -28.24 -6.63 -47.63
N LEU A 9 -27.09 -7.30 -47.64
CA LEU A 9 -26.91 -8.61 -48.30
C LEU A 9 -27.04 -9.85 -47.39
N LEU A 10 -27.35 -9.70 -46.09
CA LEU A 10 -27.45 -10.85 -45.17
C LEU A 10 -28.86 -11.17 -44.65
N LEU A 11 -29.90 -10.50 -45.16
CA LEU A 11 -31.31 -10.75 -44.78
C LEU A 11 -32.19 -11.25 -45.93
N ALA A 12 -31.62 -11.60 -47.08
CA ALA A 12 -32.38 -12.08 -48.23
C ALA A 12 -31.90 -13.48 -48.67
N ASP A 13 -32.27 -14.51 -47.92
CA ASP A 13 -32.46 -15.85 -48.49
C ASP A 13 -33.44 -16.67 -47.62
N GLU A 14 -34.73 -16.35 -47.69
CA GLU A 14 -35.80 -17.17 -47.11
C GLU A 14 -36.07 -18.46 -47.93
N GLU A 15 -35.43 -18.63 -49.09
CA GLU A 15 -35.72 -19.75 -50.00
C GLU A 15 -34.84 -20.98 -49.77
N SER A 16 -33.64 -20.83 -49.17
CA SER A 16 -32.74 -21.94 -48.85
C SER A 16 -33.11 -22.71 -47.57
N LEU A 17 -33.96 -22.17 -46.70
CA LEU A 17 -34.40 -22.83 -45.45
C LEU A 17 -35.65 -23.71 -45.60
N SER A 18 -36.35 -23.67 -46.74
CA SER A 18 -37.57 -24.45 -46.98
C SER A 18 -37.33 -25.88 -47.51
N LYS A 19 -36.08 -26.28 -47.76
CA LYS A 19 -35.72 -27.60 -48.35
C LYS A 19 -35.17 -28.65 -47.38
N LEU A 20 -35.26 -28.43 -46.07
CA LEU A 20 -34.80 -29.38 -45.04
C LEU A 20 -35.94 -29.90 -44.16
N ASP A 21 -37.11 -30.12 -44.76
CA ASP A 21 -38.34 -30.55 -44.07
C ASP A 21 -38.70 -32.02 -44.31
N ASP A 22 -37.71 -32.92 -44.38
CA ASP A 22 -38.00 -34.36 -44.38
C ASP A 22 -37.04 -35.14 -43.48
N HIS A 23 -37.52 -35.31 -42.24
CA HIS A 23 -37.35 -36.46 -41.34
C HIS A 23 -36.88 -36.13 -39.92
N ARG A 24 -37.82 -36.35 -38.99
CA ARG A 24 -37.71 -36.53 -37.53
C ARG A 24 -37.51 -35.28 -36.68
N GLY A 25 -38.64 -34.82 -36.11
CA GLY A 25 -38.86 -34.72 -34.66
C GLY A 25 -37.95 -33.81 -33.83
N TRP A 26 -38.58 -32.76 -33.27
CA TRP A 26 -38.08 -31.86 -32.21
C TRP A 26 -37.02 -30.83 -32.59
N LYS A 27 -37.43 -29.56 -32.75
CA LYS A 27 -36.59 -28.40 -32.42
C LYS A 27 -37.38 -27.30 -31.70
N PRO A 28 -36.78 -26.63 -30.70
CA PRO A 28 -37.50 -25.72 -29.84
C PRO A 28 -37.37 -24.26 -30.29
N ARG A 29 -38.51 -23.57 -30.35
CA ARG A 29 -38.70 -22.14 -30.71
C ARG A 29 -37.90 -21.13 -29.87
N TRP A 30 -37.21 -21.56 -28.81
CA TRP A 30 -36.40 -20.66 -27.96
C TRP A 30 -35.11 -20.19 -28.64
N LEU A 31 -34.52 -20.97 -29.56
CA LEU A 31 -33.26 -20.58 -30.22
C LEU A 31 -33.40 -19.34 -31.11
N VAL A 32 -34.49 -19.27 -31.87
CA VAL A 32 -34.78 -18.14 -32.78
C VAL A 32 -35.03 -16.86 -31.99
N THR A 33 -35.70 -16.97 -30.83
CA THR A 33 -35.99 -15.84 -29.94
C THR A 33 -34.71 -15.31 -29.28
N LEU A 34 -33.80 -16.22 -28.89
CA LEU A 34 -32.50 -15.90 -28.31
C LEU A 34 -31.55 -15.21 -29.32
N MET A 35 -31.61 -15.61 -30.59
CA MET A 35 -30.81 -15.00 -31.66
C MET A 35 -31.31 -13.61 -32.04
N SER A 36 -32.63 -13.38 -32.02
CA SER A 36 -33.20 -12.04 -32.26
C SER A 36 -32.93 -11.04 -31.12
N THR A 37 -32.87 -11.49 -29.86
CA THR A 37 -32.47 -10.63 -28.73
C THR A 37 -30.97 -10.36 -28.71
N ALA A 38 -30.14 -11.33 -29.12
CA ALA A 38 -28.71 -11.12 -29.30
C ALA A 38 -28.40 -10.14 -30.44
N ALA A 39 -29.13 -10.19 -31.56
CA ALA A 39 -28.96 -9.26 -32.67
C ALA A 39 -29.33 -7.79 -32.30
N ALA A 40 -30.37 -7.59 -31.48
CA ALA A 40 -30.74 -6.27 -30.97
C ALA A 40 -29.71 -5.71 -29.98
N ALA A 41 -29.08 -6.56 -29.17
CA ALA A 41 -27.99 -6.19 -28.28
C ALA A 41 -26.72 -5.79 -29.05
N VAL A 42 -26.42 -6.48 -30.17
CA VAL A 42 -25.29 -6.15 -31.06
C VAL A 42 -25.51 -4.83 -31.81
N ALA A 43 -26.75 -4.52 -32.24
CA ALA A 43 -27.06 -3.23 -32.86
C ALA A 43 -26.89 -2.05 -31.88
N LEU A 44 -27.22 -2.24 -30.60
CA LEU A 44 -26.96 -1.27 -29.54
C LEU A 44 -25.45 -1.10 -29.27
N PHE A 45 -24.68 -2.19 -29.40
CA PHE A 45 -23.22 -2.22 -29.25
C PHE A 45 -22.50 -1.39 -30.33
N VAL A 46 -22.96 -1.41 -31.58
CA VAL A 46 -22.35 -0.65 -32.70
C VAL A 46 -22.55 0.86 -32.56
N VAL A 47 -23.69 1.31 -32.02
CA VAL A 47 -23.99 2.73 -31.76
C VAL A 47 -23.16 3.29 -30.59
N VAL A 48 -22.86 2.45 -29.58
CA VAL A 48 -22.03 2.85 -28.42
C VAL A 48 -20.53 2.77 -28.74
N ALA A 49 -20.10 1.83 -29.58
CA ALA A 49 -18.70 1.70 -30.00
C ALA A 49 -18.24 2.85 -30.91
N THR A 50 -19.13 3.44 -31.72
CA THR A 50 -18.79 4.59 -32.59
C THR A 50 -18.54 5.90 -31.82
N VAL A 51 -18.98 5.99 -30.56
CA VAL A 51 -18.71 7.14 -29.68
C VAL A 51 -17.37 6.99 -28.91
N ARG A 52 -16.81 5.77 -28.85
CA ARG A 52 -15.57 5.45 -28.10
C ARG A 52 -14.28 5.45 -28.92
N GLY A 53 -14.33 5.82 -30.20
CA GLY A 53 -13.17 5.83 -31.08
C GLY A 53 -12.24 7.02 -30.87
N THR A 54 -11.61 7.17 -29.69
CA THR A 54 -10.31 7.85 -29.47
C THR A 54 -9.87 7.75 -28.00
N THR A 55 -9.62 6.54 -27.49
CA THR A 55 -8.59 6.29 -26.46
C THR A 55 -8.32 4.79 -26.44
N GLY A 56 -7.15 4.39 -26.93
CA GLY A 56 -6.74 2.98 -26.98
C GLY A 56 -6.55 2.39 -25.58
N LYS A 57 -7.15 1.23 -25.34
CA LYS A 57 -6.69 0.29 -24.31
C LYS A 57 -5.97 -0.85 -25.04
N GLY A 58 -4.64 -0.82 -25.00
CA GLY A 58 -3.83 -2.01 -25.26
C GLY A 58 -3.86 -2.90 -24.02
N ASN A 59 -4.03 -4.20 -24.19
CA ASN A 59 -3.75 -5.18 -23.15
C ASN A 59 -2.26 -5.07 -22.79
N ALA A 60 -1.95 -4.86 -21.51
CA ALA A 60 -0.59 -4.88 -21.02
C ALA A 60 -0.20 -6.33 -20.70
N ASP A 61 0.56 -6.96 -21.58
CA ASP A 61 1.29 -8.19 -21.25
C ASP A 61 2.39 -7.85 -20.23
N MET A 62 2.46 -8.62 -19.15
CA MET A 62 3.42 -8.45 -18.06
C MET A 62 4.74 -9.12 -18.46
N LEU A 63 5.81 -8.34 -18.56
CA LEU A 63 7.16 -8.85 -18.85
C LEU A 63 7.95 -8.92 -17.54
N CYS A 64 8.14 -10.13 -17.04
CA CYS A 64 8.99 -10.42 -15.90
C CYS A 64 10.38 -10.87 -16.37
N THR A 65 11.42 -10.29 -15.79
CA THR A 65 12.80 -10.80 -15.85
C THR A 65 13.24 -11.17 -14.44
N ALA A 66 14.32 -11.97 -14.32
CA ALA A 66 14.85 -12.49 -13.04
C ALA A 66 15.19 -11.44 -11.96
N ARG A 67 15.08 -10.13 -12.26
CA ARG A 67 15.29 -9.06 -11.29
C ARG A 67 14.16 -8.04 -11.18
N ASN A 68 13.14 -8.04 -12.07
CA ASN A 68 12.03 -7.07 -12.06
C ASN A 68 10.86 -7.50 -12.96
N CYS A 69 9.62 -7.22 -12.54
CA CYS A 69 8.41 -7.29 -13.38
C CYS A 69 7.90 -5.88 -13.73
N TYR A 70 7.60 -5.63 -15.01
CA TYR A 70 7.11 -4.33 -15.48
C TYR A 70 5.71 -4.43 -16.13
N SER A 71 4.87 -3.43 -15.88
CA SER A 71 3.66 -3.13 -16.63
C SER A 71 3.97 -2.12 -17.75
N ALA A 72 3.51 -2.37 -18.97
CA ALA A 72 3.83 -1.56 -20.15
C ALA A 72 3.05 -0.23 -20.26
N SER A 73 2.10 0.08 -19.37
CA SER A 73 1.19 1.23 -19.59
C SER A 73 1.32 2.42 -18.65
N GLU A 74 1.96 2.33 -17.48
CA GLU A 74 2.24 3.50 -16.64
C GLU A 74 3.51 3.20 -15.86
N GLY A 75 4.51 4.09 -15.91
CA GLY A 75 5.81 3.91 -15.23
C GLY A 75 5.72 3.97 -13.71
N ARG A 76 4.92 3.08 -13.08
CA ARG A 76 4.79 2.88 -11.64
C ARG A 76 4.74 1.40 -11.31
N LEU A 77 5.38 1.07 -10.20
CA LEU A 77 5.29 -0.21 -9.51
C LEU A 77 3.86 -0.36 -8.96
N ALA A 78 3.04 -1.18 -9.60
CA ALA A 78 1.80 -1.67 -9.03
C ALA A 78 2.03 -3.15 -8.69
N PHE A 79 2.28 -3.47 -7.42
CA PHE A 79 2.52 -4.83 -6.98
C PHE A 79 1.20 -5.45 -6.47
N PRO A 80 0.71 -6.55 -7.07
CA PRO A 80 -0.51 -7.20 -6.60
C PRO A 80 -0.27 -7.91 -5.27
N GLN A 81 -1.27 -7.92 -4.38
CA GLN A 81 -1.36 -8.88 -3.28
C GLN A 81 -1.40 -10.29 -3.90
N LEU A 82 -0.33 -11.07 -3.70
CA LEU A 82 -0.32 -12.49 -4.08
C LEU A 82 -1.25 -13.26 -3.14
N SER A 83 -2.07 -14.16 -3.68
CA SER A 83 -2.87 -15.07 -2.85
C SER A 83 -1.96 -16.13 -2.21
N GLU A 84 -2.36 -16.76 -1.10
CA GLU A 84 -1.54 -17.82 -0.45
C GLU A 84 -1.18 -18.98 -1.40
N SER A 85 -1.94 -19.18 -2.48
CA SER A 85 -1.65 -20.16 -3.53
C SER A 85 -0.62 -19.72 -4.57
N ASP A 86 -0.25 -18.43 -4.59
CA ASP A 86 0.72 -17.84 -5.52
C ASP A 86 2.08 -17.56 -4.86
N ILE A 87 2.31 -18.09 -3.65
CA ILE A 87 3.59 -17.98 -2.94
C ILE A 87 4.66 -18.77 -3.71
N PRO A 88 5.77 -18.14 -4.15
CA PRO A 88 6.84 -18.84 -4.86
C PRO A 88 7.43 -19.99 -4.04
N GLU A 89 7.78 -21.10 -4.70
CA GLU A 89 8.47 -22.21 -4.05
C GLU A 89 9.78 -21.72 -3.38
N GLY A 90 9.94 -21.98 -2.09
CA GLY A 90 11.09 -21.54 -1.29
C GLY A 90 10.82 -20.37 -0.35
N SER A 91 9.76 -19.59 -0.57
CA SER A 91 9.35 -18.49 0.31
C SER A 91 8.94 -18.99 1.70
N CYS A 92 9.16 -18.17 2.71
CA CYS A 92 8.78 -18.48 4.09
C CYS A 92 7.28 -18.56 4.33
N SER A 93 6.84 -19.57 5.10
CA SER A 93 5.47 -19.66 5.59
C SER A 93 5.21 -18.61 6.67
N ARG A 94 4.12 -17.87 6.54
CA ARG A 94 3.72 -16.81 7.48
C ARG A 94 3.35 -17.38 8.87
N PRO A 95 4.05 -17.01 9.96
CA PRO A 95 3.63 -17.30 11.33
C PRO A 95 2.42 -16.44 11.73
N SER A 96 1.58 -16.94 12.65
CA SER A 96 0.41 -16.21 13.17
C SER A 96 0.76 -14.90 13.90
N THR A 97 2.02 -14.72 14.31
CA THR A 97 2.53 -13.51 14.98
C THR A 97 3.11 -12.48 14.01
N PHE A 98 3.28 -12.82 12.73
CA PHE A 98 3.81 -11.94 11.70
C PHE A 98 2.66 -11.24 10.96
N CYS A 99 2.71 -9.91 10.91
CA CYS A 99 1.74 -9.09 10.18
C CYS A 99 0.28 -9.27 10.65
N SER A 100 0.06 -9.48 11.95
CA SER A 100 -1.19 -10.07 12.46
C SER A 100 -2.36 -9.10 12.64
N ARG A 101 -2.23 -7.81 12.30
CA ARG A 101 -3.30 -6.81 12.46
C ARG A 101 -4.07 -6.58 11.16
N ASP A 102 -5.32 -6.13 11.29
CA ASP A 102 -6.24 -5.89 10.17
C ASP A 102 -5.75 -4.79 9.21
N ASP A 103 -4.91 -3.87 9.69
CA ASP A 103 -4.29 -2.78 8.92
C ASP A 103 -2.89 -3.11 8.37
N ASP A 104 -2.36 -4.30 8.68
CA ASP A 104 -1.06 -4.71 8.17
C ASP A 104 -1.19 -5.28 6.74
N HIS A 105 -0.35 -4.81 5.82
CA HIS A 105 -0.30 -5.29 4.44
C HIS A 105 0.87 -6.24 4.25
N ILE A 106 0.64 -7.37 3.58
CA ILE A 106 1.72 -8.27 3.14
C ILE A 106 2.02 -8.04 1.68
N GLU A 107 3.31 -7.88 1.41
CA GLU A 107 3.94 -7.82 0.11
C GLU A 107 5.01 -8.92 0.04
N TYR A 108 5.55 -9.17 -1.14
CA TYR A 108 6.60 -10.17 -1.36
C TYR A 108 7.76 -9.52 -2.10
N HIS A 109 8.93 -9.51 -1.48
CA HIS A 109 10.15 -8.87 -2.00
C HIS A 109 11.33 -9.80 -1.78
N ASP A 110 12.28 -9.87 -2.70
CA ASP A 110 13.57 -10.52 -2.42
C ASP A 110 14.38 -9.61 -1.49
N CYS A 111 14.26 -9.85 -0.18
CA CYS A 111 14.84 -9.01 0.86
C CYS A 111 16.20 -9.49 1.31
N ASP A 112 16.64 -10.70 0.96
CA ASP A 112 17.92 -11.27 1.38
C ASP A 112 18.82 -11.76 0.24
N GLY A 113 18.40 -11.56 -1.01
CA GLY A 113 19.20 -11.70 -2.22
C GLY A 113 19.42 -13.10 -2.71
N ASP A 114 18.64 -14.05 -2.22
CA ASP A 114 18.68 -15.44 -2.66
C ASP A 114 17.82 -15.70 -3.92
N GLU A 115 17.27 -14.64 -4.53
CA GLU A 115 16.34 -14.67 -5.67
C GLU A 115 14.99 -15.36 -5.35
N ILE A 116 14.69 -15.59 -4.07
CA ILE A 116 13.41 -16.07 -3.55
C ILE A 116 12.67 -14.87 -2.95
N LEU A 117 11.34 -14.79 -3.16
CA LEU A 117 10.57 -13.70 -2.59
C LEU A 117 10.27 -13.96 -1.11
N ASP A 118 10.61 -13.00 -0.25
CA ASP A 118 10.31 -13.00 1.17
C ASP A 118 8.95 -12.36 1.47
N PRO A 119 8.14 -12.92 2.38
CA PRO A 119 6.99 -12.23 2.93
C PRO A 119 7.46 -10.99 3.70
N PHE A 120 7.07 -9.81 3.20
CA PHE A 120 7.32 -8.52 3.81
C PHE A 120 6.00 -7.92 4.31
N CYS A 121 5.97 -7.55 5.57
CA CYS A 121 4.85 -6.88 6.18
C CYS A 121 5.11 -5.38 6.26
N ASN A 122 4.09 -4.59 5.92
CA ASN A 122 4.09 -3.14 5.90
C ASN A 122 2.81 -2.62 6.58
N SER A 123 2.98 -1.92 7.69
CA SER A 123 1.93 -1.11 8.32
C SER A 123 2.33 0.36 8.19
N ALA A 124 2.00 0.92 7.04
CA ALA A 124 2.40 2.27 6.63
C ALA A 124 1.86 3.35 7.57
N GLU A 125 0.68 3.12 8.18
CA GLU A 125 0.07 4.03 9.15
C GLU A 125 0.80 4.04 10.49
N LYS A 126 1.35 2.89 10.92
CA LYS A 126 2.03 2.75 12.21
C LYS A 126 3.57 2.75 12.11
N LEU A 127 4.10 3.01 10.91
CA LEU A 127 5.53 2.98 10.61
C LEU A 127 6.19 1.66 11.01
N LYS A 128 5.50 0.54 10.81
CA LYS A 128 6.02 -0.79 11.14
C LYS A 128 6.29 -1.57 9.86
N PHE A 129 7.44 -2.20 9.77
CA PHE A 129 7.87 -2.98 8.62
C PHE A 129 8.72 -4.18 9.06
N GLY A 130 8.76 -5.23 8.25
CA GLY A 130 9.60 -6.39 8.53
C GLY A 130 9.36 -7.51 7.55
N PHE A 131 10.34 -8.38 7.34
CA PHE A 131 10.24 -9.55 6.49
C PHE A 131 10.61 -10.84 7.22
N LEU A 132 10.26 -11.96 6.57
CA LEU A 132 10.71 -13.31 6.92
C LEU A 132 11.75 -13.74 5.88
N SER A 133 13.02 -13.83 6.27
CA SER A 133 14.14 -14.16 5.37
C SER A 133 14.17 -15.63 4.95
N SER A 134 14.03 -15.94 3.67
CA SER A 134 14.16 -17.28 3.07
C SER A 134 15.57 -17.83 3.21
N ALA A 135 16.60 -17.01 3.01
CA ALA A 135 18.01 -17.40 3.14
C ALA A 135 18.42 -17.73 4.57
N ASN A 136 17.78 -17.11 5.58
CA ASN A 136 18.14 -17.25 6.99
C ASN A 136 17.17 -18.13 7.80
N GLY A 137 16.49 -19.07 7.14
CA GLY A 137 15.62 -20.06 7.79
C GLY A 137 14.35 -19.43 8.37
N CYS A 138 13.76 -18.47 7.67
CA CYS A 138 12.52 -17.77 8.02
C CYS A 138 12.60 -16.98 9.32
N ARG A 139 13.78 -16.41 9.61
CA ARG A 139 13.93 -15.47 10.72
C ARG A 139 13.15 -14.19 10.46
N ASN A 140 12.45 -13.76 11.51
CA ASN A 140 11.56 -12.61 11.49
C ASN A 140 12.23 -11.36 12.07
N ASN A 141 12.14 -10.22 11.38
CA ASN A 141 12.55 -8.92 11.89
C ASN A 141 11.41 -7.88 12.06
N TRP A 142 10.15 -8.31 11.86
CA TRP A 142 8.94 -7.56 12.19
C TRP A 142 8.85 -7.22 13.69
N PRO A 143 8.35 -6.02 14.07
CA PRO A 143 7.78 -4.98 13.22
C PRO A 143 8.71 -3.81 12.88
N ASN A 144 10.03 -3.95 13.05
CA ASN A 144 10.99 -2.84 12.90
C ASN A 144 12.20 -3.22 12.03
N GLY A 145 12.01 -4.04 11.00
CA GLY A 145 13.06 -4.53 10.12
C GLY A 145 12.88 -4.09 8.66
N LEU A 146 13.97 -3.82 7.96
CA LEU A 146 13.92 -3.48 6.54
C LEU A 146 14.05 -4.71 5.68
N CYS A 147 13.37 -4.68 4.53
CA CYS A 147 13.68 -5.51 3.39
C CYS A 147 15.00 -5.04 2.78
N GLN A 148 16.12 -5.56 3.30
CA GLN A 148 17.46 -5.22 2.83
C GLN A 148 18.30 -6.46 2.78
N ASN A 149 18.93 -6.61 1.63
CA ASN A 149 19.73 -7.73 1.21
C ASN A 149 21.00 -7.84 2.08
N GLN A 150 20.85 -8.34 3.31
CA GLN A 150 21.90 -8.26 4.35
C GLN A 150 23.11 -9.15 4.04
N ASP A 151 22.93 -10.12 3.14
CA ASP A 151 23.93 -11.09 2.73
C ASP A 151 24.56 -10.76 1.35
N GLU A 152 24.10 -9.71 0.67
CA GLU A 152 24.67 -9.25 -0.61
C GLU A 152 26.12 -8.77 -0.39
N PRO A 153 27.10 -9.26 -1.17
CA PRO A 153 28.49 -8.84 -1.06
C PRO A 153 28.67 -7.32 -1.20
N SER A 154 27.79 -6.61 -1.92
CA SER A 154 27.81 -5.15 -2.01
C SER A 154 27.31 -4.47 -0.73
N TYR A 155 26.33 -5.05 -0.02
CA TYR A 155 25.88 -4.58 1.30
C TYR A 155 26.94 -4.88 2.36
N ILE A 156 27.52 -6.08 2.39
CA ILE A 156 28.65 -6.42 3.27
C ILE A 156 29.92 -5.61 2.94
N ALA A 157 30.16 -5.30 1.66
CA ALA A 157 31.22 -4.37 1.26
C ALA A 157 30.90 -2.91 1.62
N SER A 158 29.63 -2.51 1.64
CA SER A 158 29.19 -1.20 2.14
C SER A 158 29.34 -1.09 3.67
N LEU A 159 29.29 -2.23 4.38
CA LEU A 159 29.61 -2.33 5.81
C LEU A 159 31.12 -2.30 6.09
N ARG A 160 32.00 -2.48 5.09
CA ARG A 160 33.42 -2.15 5.24
C ARG A 160 33.56 -0.64 5.29
N VAL A 161 33.55 -0.12 6.52
CA VAL A 161 33.82 1.29 6.80
C VAL A 161 35.26 1.59 6.38
N VAL A 162 35.44 2.11 5.16
CA VAL A 162 36.70 2.70 4.73
C VAL A 162 36.88 3.99 5.53
N PRO A 163 37.89 4.09 6.41
CA PRO A 163 38.12 5.30 7.19
C PRO A 163 38.31 6.50 6.27
N SER A 164 37.84 7.68 6.69
CA SER A 164 38.12 8.91 5.94
C SER A 164 39.63 9.20 5.93
N PRO A 165 40.13 9.96 4.92
CA PRO A 165 41.42 10.62 5.01
C PRO A 165 41.60 11.36 6.35
N THR A 166 42.83 11.40 6.85
CA THR A 166 43.18 12.02 8.15
C THR A 166 43.12 13.54 8.14
N ASN A 167 43.04 14.17 6.96
CA ASN A 167 42.81 15.60 6.76
C ASN A 167 41.36 15.94 6.35
N GLU A 168 40.41 15.02 6.50
CA GLU A 168 38.99 15.23 6.17
C GLU A 168 38.15 15.55 7.41
N ILE A 169 37.38 16.64 7.33
CA ILE A 169 36.25 16.93 8.23
C ILE A 169 34.95 16.60 7.50
N THR A 170 34.05 15.89 8.18
CA THR A 170 32.71 15.59 7.68
C THR A 170 31.68 16.45 8.41
N ILE A 171 30.76 17.07 7.67
CA ILE A 171 29.62 17.81 8.24
C ILE A 171 28.34 17.21 7.67
N ILE A 172 27.44 16.76 8.55
CA ILE A 172 26.08 16.39 8.20
C ILE A 172 25.17 17.58 8.54
N HIS A 173 24.50 18.14 7.54
CA HIS A 173 23.67 19.33 7.64
C HIS A 173 22.23 19.05 7.19
N PHE A 174 21.27 19.57 7.95
CA PHE A 174 19.85 19.59 7.64
C PHE A 174 19.16 20.76 8.36
N ASN A 175 17.94 21.09 7.96
CA ASN A 175 17.17 22.26 8.39
C ASN A 175 15.67 21.98 8.24
N ASP A 176 14.83 22.80 8.89
CA ASP A 176 13.37 22.84 8.68
C ASP A 176 12.70 21.45 8.77
N VAL A 177 12.75 20.81 9.94
CA VAL A 177 12.23 19.45 10.13
C VAL A 177 10.99 19.47 11.02
N TYR A 178 9.85 19.14 10.43
CA TYR A 178 8.54 19.22 11.09
C TYR A 178 7.98 17.84 11.38
N GLN A 179 8.20 16.86 10.49
CA GLN A 179 7.68 15.50 10.64
C GLN A 179 8.76 14.50 11.08
N LEU A 180 8.57 13.84 12.23
CA LEU A 180 9.49 12.83 12.75
C LEU A 180 9.65 11.64 11.80
N ALA A 181 8.53 11.16 11.26
CA ALA A 181 8.46 10.02 10.36
C ALA A 181 8.87 10.35 8.91
N GLY A 182 8.86 11.63 8.53
CA GLY A 182 8.90 12.07 7.14
C GLY A 182 7.52 12.15 6.49
N VAL A 183 7.47 12.71 5.29
CA VAL A 183 6.24 13.12 4.59
C VAL A 183 5.89 12.12 3.50
N PHE A 184 4.61 11.75 3.37
CA PHE A 184 4.13 10.88 2.30
C PHE A 184 3.82 11.69 1.03
N GLU A 185 4.55 11.44 -0.04
CA GLU A 185 4.39 12.13 -1.33
C GLU A 185 4.40 11.11 -2.47
N HIS A 186 3.43 11.20 -3.39
CA HIS A 186 3.40 10.36 -4.59
C HIS A 186 3.47 8.84 -4.34
N GLY A 187 2.93 8.37 -3.20
CA GLY A 187 2.93 6.94 -2.84
C GLY A 187 4.17 6.46 -2.08
N MET A 188 5.06 7.36 -1.66
CA MET A 188 6.30 7.02 -0.95
C MET A 188 6.55 8.01 0.18
N ARG A 189 7.01 7.56 1.33
CA ARG A 189 7.49 8.48 2.37
C ARG A 189 8.90 8.95 2.03
N LYS A 190 9.12 10.25 2.13
CA LYS A 190 10.42 10.90 2.03
C LYS A 190 10.85 11.44 3.38
N GLY A 191 12.15 11.51 3.61
CA GLY A 191 12.73 12.05 4.83
C GLY A 191 12.61 11.12 6.03
N GLY A 192 12.46 11.67 7.22
CA GLY A 192 12.32 10.90 8.46
C GLY A 192 13.60 10.76 9.29
N MET A 193 13.46 11.02 10.59
CA MET A 193 14.56 11.11 11.55
C MET A 193 15.35 9.81 11.70
N SER A 194 14.69 8.65 11.60
CA SER A 194 15.36 7.35 11.74
C SER A 194 16.32 7.05 10.58
N ARG A 195 15.97 7.47 9.35
CA ARG A 195 16.84 7.31 8.17
C ARG A 195 18.00 8.29 8.19
N ALA A 196 17.73 9.54 8.54
CA ALA A 196 18.78 10.54 8.76
C ALA A 196 19.77 10.11 9.86
N ALA A 197 19.27 9.50 10.93
CA ALA A 197 20.10 8.94 12.00
C ALA A 197 21.05 7.86 11.50
N TYR A 198 20.60 6.98 10.60
CA TYR A 198 21.47 5.97 10.01
C TYR A 198 22.63 6.60 9.25
N VAL A 199 22.36 7.60 8.40
CA VAL A 199 23.39 8.32 7.66
C VAL A 199 24.40 8.97 8.61
N ILE A 200 23.92 9.59 9.69
CA ILE A 200 24.75 10.18 10.75
C ILE A 200 25.64 9.12 11.41
N GLU A 201 25.08 7.97 11.76
CA GLU A 201 25.81 6.86 12.39
C GLU A 201 26.91 6.32 11.46
N GLN A 202 26.62 6.16 10.16
CA GLN A 202 27.63 5.73 9.18
C GLN A 202 28.73 6.77 8.99
N ALA A 203 28.38 8.06 8.94
CA ALA A 203 29.36 9.14 8.86
C ALA A 203 30.31 9.14 10.07
N ARG A 204 29.77 8.97 11.28
CA ARG A 204 30.56 8.87 12.51
C ARG A 204 31.43 7.62 12.57
N LYS A 205 30.94 6.46 12.12
CA LYS A 205 31.77 5.25 12.02
C LYS A 205 32.97 5.49 11.09
N ARG A 206 32.74 6.18 9.96
CA ARG A 206 33.77 6.52 8.97
C ARG A 206 34.78 7.57 9.46
N ASN A 207 34.34 8.54 10.25
CA ASN A 207 35.17 9.67 10.69
C ASN A 207 34.82 10.10 12.15
N PRO A 208 35.17 9.31 13.17
CA PRO A 208 34.62 9.41 14.53
C PRO A 208 34.95 10.71 15.26
N ASP A 209 36.14 11.27 15.05
CA ASP A 209 36.61 12.47 15.77
C ASP A 209 36.47 13.77 14.97
N ARG A 210 35.99 13.68 13.72
CA ARG A 210 35.88 14.83 12.80
C ARG A 210 34.55 14.86 12.04
N THR A 211 33.52 14.20 12.57
CA THR A 211 32.15 14.32 12.05
C THR A 211 31.32 15.27 12.92
N PHE A 212 30.88 16.37 12.32
CA PHE A 212 29.97 17.32 12.94
C PHE A 212 28.56 17.13 12.38
N VAL A 213 27.55 17.16 13.24
CA VAL A 213 26.14 17.09 12.82
C VAL A 213 25.47 18.37 13.28
N VAL A 214 24.93 19.13 12.35
CA VAL A 214 24.41 20.45 12.62
C VAL A 214 23.02 20.64 12.04
N PHE A 215 22.24 21.48 12.72
CA PHE A 215 20.86 21.76 12.36
C PHE A 215 20.63 23.27 12.24
N ALA A 216 20.14 23.76 11.10
CA ALA A 216 19.99 25.20 10.87
C ALA A 216 18.56 25.73 11.08
N GLY A 217 17.95 25.43 12.24
CA GLY A 217 16.70 26.07 12.70
C GLY A 217 15.40 25.52 12.11
N ASP A 218 14.28 25.93 12.72
CA ASP A 218 12.91 25.50 12.47
C ASP A 218 12.66 24.01 12.75
N LEU A 219 12.69 23.66 14.04
CA LEU A 219 12.34 22.31 14.53
C LEU A 219 11.14 22.26 15.47
N LEU A 220 10.84 23.34 16.21
CA LEU A 220 9.82 23.23 17.26
C LEU A 220 8.40 23.20 16.72
N SER A 221 8.13 23.73 15.53
CA SER A 221 6.79 23.91 14.95
C SER A 221 6.93 23.83 13.41
N PRO A 222 5.89 23.51 12.61
CA PRO A 222 4.46 23.48 12.95
C PRO A 222 3.75 22.13 12.73
N SER A 223 4.36 21.01 13.17
CA SER A 223 3.69 19.72 13.05
C SER A 223 2.63 19.46 14.12
N VAL A 224 1.69 18.56 13.81
CA VAL A 224 0.65 18.12 14.75
C VAL A 224 1.25 17.64 16.07
N LEU A 225 2.29 16.80 16.03
CA LEU A 225 2.97 16.36 17.27
C LEU A 225 3.58 17.54 18.03
N SER A 226 4.07 18.55 17.32
CA SER A 226 4.59 19.77 17.95
C SER A 226 3.51 20.56 18.63
N ASP A 227 2.31 20.68 18.05
CA ASP A 227 1.17 21.31 18.73
C ASP A 227 0.70 20.51 19.96
N LEU A 228 0.88 19.19 19.97
CA LEU A 228 0.53 18.34 21.11
C LEU A 228 1.54 18.43 22.26
N PHE A 229 2.83 18.46 21.93
CA PHE A 229 3.91 18.30 22.89
C PHE A 229 4.84 19.51 22.99
N GLU A 230 4.51 20.60 22.30
CA GLU A 230 5.24 21.86 22.25
C GLU A 230 6.73 21.67 21.94
N GLY A 231 7.03 20.79 20.98
CA GLY A 231 8.38 20.48 20.51
C GLY A 231 9.22 19.54 21.38
N GLU A 232 8.68 19.00 22.48
CA GLU A 232 9.37 18.01 23.35
C GLU A 232 9.88 16.81 22.55
N GLN A 233 9.04 16.30 21.65
CA GLN A 233 9.32 15.13 20.82
C GLN A 233 10.50 15.36 19.88
N MET A 234 10.64 16.58 19.37
CA MET A 234 11.75 16.96 18.49
C MET A 234 13.05 17.03 19.27
N VAL A 235 13.05 17.70 20.42
CA VAL A 235 14.23 17.79 21.29
C VAL A 235 14.67 16.40 21.76
N ASP A 236 13.74 15.51 22.13
CA ASP A 236 14.09 14.12 22.49
C ASP A 236 14.81 13.43 21.33
N ILE A 237 14.26 13.43 20.11
CA ILE A 237 14.89 12.75 18.96
C ILE A 237 16.24 13.39 18.59
N LEU A 238 16.35 14.71 18.56
CA LEU A 238 17.62 15.41 18.26
C LEU A 238 18.70 15.15 19.31
N ASN A 239 18.32 14.95 20.58
CA ASN A 239 19.24 14.51 21.62
C ASN A 239 19.83 13.12 21.33
N PHE A 240 19.07 12.22 20.69
CA PHE A 240 19.58 10.92 20.22
C PHE A 240 20.53 11.06 19.03
N LEU A 241 20.32 12.06 18.17
CA LEU A 241 21.23 12.35 17.06
C LEU A 241 22.57 12.93 17.52
N ASN A 242 22.69 13.37 18.79
CA ASN A 242 23.90 13.95 19.38
C ASN A 242 24.47 15.10 18.53
N LEU A 243 23.63 16.10 18.25
CA LEU A 243 24.02 17.26 17.45
C LEU A 243 25.26 17.97 18.03
N THR A 244 26.14 18.42 17.13
CA THR A 244 27.23 19.33 17.48
C THR A 244 26.66 20.68 17.91
N ALA A 245 25.77 21.24 17.10
CA ALA A 245 25.11 22.52 17.34
C ALA A 245 23.81 22.63 16.53
N ALA A 246 22.89 23.46 17.00
CA ALA A 246 21.70 23.89 16.27
C ALA A 246 21.62 25.42 16.25
N SER A 247 21.07 26.03 15.20
CA SER A 247 20.73 27.46 15.18
C SER A 247 19.27 27.67 15.54
N LEU A 248 18.94 28.86 16.06
CA LEU A 248 17.55 29.32 16.13
C LEU A 248 17.04 29.70 14.73
N GLY A 249 15.77 29.39 14.46
CA GLY A 249 14.93 29.88 13.38
C GLY A 249 13.67 30.58 13.91
N ASN A 250 12.70 30.84 13.04
CA ASN A 250 11.45 31.51 13.43
C ASN A 250 10.49 30.61 14.20
N HIS A 251 10.37 29.35 13.80
CA HIS A 251 9.41 28.41 14.39
C HIS A 251 9.81 27.96 15.80
N GLU A 252 11.03 28.26 16.24
CA GLU A 252 11.44 28.12 17.64
C GLU A 252 10.61 28.98 18.60
N PHE A 253 9.97 30.05 18.12
CA PHE A 253 9.25 31.02 18.94
C PHE A 253 7.71 30.85 18.95
N ASP A 254 7.17 29.92 18.16
CA ASP A 254 5.72 29.77 17.97
C ASP A 254 4.95 29.46 19.25
N PHE A 255 5.55 28.67 20.14
CA PHE A 255 4.96 28.34 21.44
C PHE A 255 5.26 29.38 22.53
N GLY A 256 6.00 30.45 22.20
CA GLY A 256 6.40 31.51 23.12
C GLY A 256 7.80 31.31 23.71
N VAL A 257 8.35 32.40 24.25
CA VAL A 257 9.76 32.45 24.70
C VAL A 257 10.02 31.50 25.87
N GLU A 258 9.02 31.28 26.73
CA GLU A 258 9.18 30.41 27.89
C GLU A 258 9.28 28.92 27.50
N THR A 259 8.48 28.50 26.52
CA THR A 259 8.58 27.15 25.95
C THR A 259 9.92 26.96 25.26
N LEU A 260 10.36 27.94 24.45
CA LEU A 260 11.70 27.90 23.85
C LEU A 260 12.79 27.72 24.91
N ARG A 261 12.75 28.50 26.00
CA ARG A 261 13.69 28.40 27.12
C ARG A 261 13.71 27.00 27.72
N LYS A 262 12.54 26.38 27.90
CA LYS A 262 12.41 25.00 28.39
C LYS A 262 13.04 23.99 27.42
N ARG A 263 12.76 24.11 26.11
CA ARG A 263 13.32 23.22 25.07
C ARG A 263 14.83 23.34 24.94
N ILE A 264 15.39 24.55 25.09
CA ILE A 264 16.83 24.77 25.17
C ILE A 264 17.43 24.04 26.38
N GLN A 265 16.77 24.08 27.55
CA GLN A 265 17.26 23.40 28.75
C GLN A 265 17.21 21.86 28.67
N GLU A 266 16.25 21.32 27.93
CA GLU A 266 16.13 19.87 27.67
C GLU A 266 17.11 19.38 26.60
N SER A 267 17.70 20.29 25.82
CA SER A 267 18.63 19.96 24.74
C SER A 267 20.00 19.55 25.28
N ARG A 268 20.59 18.50 24.70
CA ARG A 268 21.95 17.99 24.97
C ARG A 268 22.99 18.51 23.97
N PHE A 269 22.55 19.39 23.08
CA PHE A 269 23.36 20.08 22.08
C PHE A 269 23.36 21.58 22.36
N VAL A 270 24.29 22.30 21.72
CA VAL A 270 24.43 23.75 21.91
C VAL A 270 23.54 24.46 20.91
N TRP A 271 22.74 25.41 21.39
CA TRP A 271 22.02 26.36 20.57
C TRP A 271 22.90 27.57 20.28
N LEU A 272 23.15 27.84 19.00
CA LEU A 272 23.94 28.95 18.50
C LEU A 272 23.04 30.11 18.09
N ASN A 273 23.39 31.30 18.56
CA ASN A 273 22.64 32.51 18.32
C ASN A 273 23.52 33.73 18.60
N THR A 274 23.61 34.63 17.62
CA THR A 274 24.45 35.84 17.74
C THR A 274 23.62 37.12 17.72
N ASN A 275 22.39 37.09 17.19
CA ASN A 275 21.68 38.30 16.78
C ASN A 275 20.21 38.37 17.20
N LEU A 276 19.66 37.30 17.81
CA LEU A 276 18.38 37.33 18.52
C LEU A 276 18.66 37.52 20.01
N LEU A 277 18.10 38.55 20.60
CA LEU A 277 18.36 38.93 21.98
C LEU A 277 17.07 38.90 22.79
N ASP A 278 17.19 38.69 24.10
CA ASP A 278 16.07 38.83 25.02
C ASP A 278 15.69 40.31 25.23
N GLU A 279 14.64 40.55 26.03
CA GLU A 279 14.16 41.89 26.38
C GLU A 279 15.20 42.77 27.09
N ALA A 280 16.21 42.17 27.72
CA ALA A 280 17.33 42.87 28.37
C ALA A 280 18.49 43.17 27.39
N GLY A 281 18.40 42.70 26.15
CA GLY A 281 19.44 42.85 25.14
C GLY A 281 20.61 41.86 25.31
N ALA A 282 20.41 40.78 26.08
CA ALA A 282 21.36 39.68 26.22
C ALA A 282 21.00 38.52 25.29
N LEU A 283 21.91 37.56 25.12
CA LEU A 283 21.56 36.30 24.45
C LEU A 283 20.47 35.57 25.23
N PHE A 284 19.56 34.88 24.51
CA PHE A 284 18.59 34.00 25.15
C PHE A 284 19.28 32.99 26.08
N PRO A 285 18.79 32.82 27.32
CA PRO A 285 19.42 31.93 28.30
C PRO A 285 19.62 30.50 27.74
N GLY A 286 20.86 30.00 27.82
CA GLY A 286 21.25 28.69 27.30
C GLY A 286 21.75 28.68 25.86
N THR A 287 21.61 29.79 25.12
CA THR A 287 22.24 29.96 23.81
C THR A 287 23.67 30.50 23.93
N GLN A 288 24.49 30.27 22.90
CA GLN A 288 25.88 30.71 22.82
C GLN A 288 26.13 31.41 21.48
N HIS A 289 27.00 32.43 21.45
CA HIS A 289 27.42 33.05 20.19
C HIS A 289 28.06 32.03 19.24
N HIS A 290 28.96 31.22 19.80
CA HIS A 290 29.75 30.26 19.04
C HIS A 290 30.06 28.99 19.82
N LYS A 291 30.52 27.96 19.10
CA LYS A 291 31.12 26.74 19.64
C LYS A 291 32.49 26.54 19.01
N ILE A 292 33.50 26.28 19.85
CA ILE A 292 34.90 26.05 19.43
C ILE A 292 35.26 24.61 19.76
N ILE A 293 35.82 23.90 18.78
CA ILE A 293 36.17 22.48 18.89
C ILE A 293 37.56 22.29 18.28
N ASP A 294 38.49 21.79 19.07
CA ASP A 294 39.82 21.40 18.62
C ASP A 294 39.79 19.92 18.20
N ILE A 295 40.21 19.63 16.97
CA ILE A 295 40.21 18.26 16.41
C ILE A 295 41.60 17.82 15.96
N PRO A 296 41.92 16.52 16.07
CA PRO A 296 43.15 15.97 15.53
C PRO A 296 43.04 15.75 14.01
N PHE A 297 44.08 16.13 13.27
CA PHE A 297 44.21 15.82 11.84
C PHE A 297 45.66 15.52 11.49
N SER A 298 45.90 14.85 10.37
CA SER A 298 47.25 14.67 9.83
C SER A 298 47.32 15.14 8.38
N PRO A 299 48.43 15.78 7.96
CA PRO A 299 48.66 16.20 6.58
C PRO A 299 48.38 15.09 5.56
N ARG A 300 47.89 15.44 4.37
CA ARG A 300 47.44 14.49 3.33
C ARG A 300 48.50 13.45 2.96
N TRP A 301 49.77 13.83 2.99
CA TRP A 301 50.92 13.00 2.60
C TRP A 301 51.72 12.46 3.78
N SER A 302 51.22 12.60 5.01
CA SER A 302 51.85 12.00 6.19
C SER A 302 51.45 10.53 6.31
N GLU A 303 52.37 9.66 6.76
CA GLU A 303 52.08 8.25 7.09
C GLU A 303 51.27 8.11 8.40
N GLY A 304 50.42 9.08 8.74
CA GLY A 304 49.60 9.10 9.97
C GLY A 304 50.37 9.36 11.26
N GLY A 305 51.69 9.54 11.21
CA GLY A 305 52.54 9.79 12.39
C GLY A 305 52.60 11.26 12.86
N ASP A 306 52.32 12.23 11.98
CA ASP A 306 52.31 13.66 12.30
C ASP A 306 50.87 14.12 12.59
N VAL A 307 50.44 14.00 13.85
CA VAL A 307 49.11 14.43 14.29
C VAL A 307 49.18 15.88 14.77
N LYS A 308 48.51 16.77 14.05
CA LYS A 308 48.33 18.19 14.38
C LYS A 308 46.92 18.42 14.92
N THR A 309 46.71 19.59 15.50
CA THR A 309 45.40 20.05 15.95
C THR A 309 44.94 21.21 15.08
N THR A 310 43.71 21.15 14.59
CA THR A 310 43.03 22.30 13.97
C THR A 310 41.81 22.70 14.80
N ARG A 311 41.47 23.99 14.74
CA ARG A 311 40.36 24.58 15.48
C ARG A 311 39.18 24.88 14.56
N VAL A 312 38.07 24.21 14.81
CA VAL A 312 36.79 24.36 14.11
C VAL A 312 35.85 25.20 14.97
N CYS A 313 35.28 26.24 14.38
CA CYS A 313 34.40 27.18 15.07
C CYS A 313 33.09 27.32 14.32
N LEU A 314 31.99 27.32 15.06
CA LEU A 314 30.63 27.43 14.55
C LEU A 314 29.94 28.62 15.20
N PHE A 315 29.18 29.41 14.46
CA PHE A 315 28.29 30.46 15.01
C PHE A 315 26.92 30.43 14.31
N GLY A 316 25.91 31.01 14.95
CA GLY A 316 24.52 30.99 14.47
C GLY A 316 23.95 32.39 14.27
N VAL A 317 23.23 32.62 13.17
CA VAL A 317 22.44 33.84 12.92
C VAL A 317 21.10 33.51 12.28
N ALA A 318 20.09 34.34 12.54
CA ALA A 318 18.77 34.25 11.93
C ALA A 318 18.33 35.60 11.34
N TYR A 319 17.37 35.62 10.42
CA TYR A 319 16.72 36.88 10.01
C TYR A 319 15.90 37.49 11.17
N ASP A 320 15.27 38.65 10.95
CA ASP A 320 14.40 39.26 11.96
C ASP A 320 13.09 38.46 12.13
N VAL A 321 13.13 37.43 12.97
CA VAL A 321 12.00 36.53 13.24
C VAL A 321 10.78 37.24 13.84
N ARG A 322 10.94 38.47 14.36
CA ARG A 322 9.84 39.21 15.01
C ARG A 322 8.71 39.54 14.04
N GLU A 323 8.98 39.51 12.74
CA GLU A 323 7.97 39.75 11.70
C GLU A 323 6.99 38.57 11.56
N THR A 324 7.41 37.37 11.97
CA THR A 324 6.67 36.11 11.80
C THR A 324 6.12 35.56 13.13
N MET A 325 6.59 36.07 14.26
CA MET A 325 6.12 35.70 15.60
C MET A 325 4.67 36.14 15.89
N PHE A 326 3.85 35.18 16.31
CA PHE A 326 2.48 35.43 16.81
C PHE A 326 2.41 35.64 18.33
N LYS A 327 3.34 35.05 19.10
CA LYS A 327 3.45 35.16 20.56
C LYS A 327 4.73 35.90 20.96
N ASP A 328 4.70 36.59 22.09
CA ASP A 328 5.89 37.14 22.77
C ASP A 328 6.83 38.03 21.93
N ARG A 329 6.38 38.57 20.79
CA ARG A 329 7.20 39.42 19.89
C ARG A 329 7.95 40.54 20.61
N HIS A 330 7.31 41.16 21.61
CA HIS A 330 7.88 42.26 22.39
C HIS A 330 9.03 41.84 23.32
N ARG A 331 9.22 40.54 23.55
CA ARG A 331 10.26 39.96 24.40
C ARG A 331 11.53 39.59 23.62
N VAL A 332 11.54 39.85 22.31
CA VAL A 332 12.65 39.54 21.40
C VAL A 332 13.19 40.84 20.80
N ASN A 333 14.49 41.04 20.94
CA ASN A 333 15.25 42.10 20.30
C ASN A 333 16.08 41.50 19.14
N TYR A 334 16.33 42.31 18.10
CA TYR A 334 17.04 41.86 16.90
C TYR A 334 18.21 42.80 16.60
N VAL A 335 19.33 42.20 16.22
CA VAL A 335 20.47 42.88 15.60
C VAL A 335 20.60 42.37 14.17
N ASP A 336 20.95 43.27 13.24
CA ASP A 336 21.18 42.91 11.84
C ASP A 336 22.10 41.69 11.71
N ALA A 337 21.61 40.67 11.01
CA ALA A 337 22.26 39.36 10.93
C ALA A 337 23.65 39.46 10.29
N LEU A 338 23.79 40.30 9.25
CA LEU A 338 25.07 40.51 8.57
C LEU A 338 26.09 41.20 9.49
N ALA A 339 25.70 42.27 10.17
CA ALA A 339 26.56 42.98 11.10
C ALA A 339 27.01 42.09 12.27
N ALA A 340 26.09 41.28 12.81
CA ALA A 340 26.39 40.32 13.86
C ALA A 340 27.37 39.24 13.38
N ALA A 341 27.13 38.65 12.20
CA ALA A 341 28.01 37.64 11.61
C ALA A 341 29.40 38.19 11.29
N GLN A 342 29.52 39.42 10.78
CA GLN A 342 30.81 40.06 10.52
C GLN A 342 31.63 40.24 11.79
N LYS A 343 30.99 40.69 12.88
CA LYS A 343 31.62 40.84 14.18
C LYS A 343 32.09 39.49 14.72
N GLU A 344 31.23 38.48 14.66
CA GLU A 344 31.52 37.16 15.23
C GLU A 344 32.60 36.42 14.43
N ALA A 345 32.52 36.39 13.10
CA ALA A 345 33.53 35.78 12.26
C ALA A 345 34.92 36.43 12.47
N LYS A 346 34.96 37.75 12.70
CA LYS A 346 36.20 38.45 13.06
C LYS A 346 36.74 38.01 14.43
N ILE A 347 35.88 37.91 15.45
CA ILE A 347 36.27 37.42 16.79
C ILE A 347 36.86 36.01 16.69
N LEU A 348 36.20 35.11 15.96
CA LEU A 348 36.65 33.73 15.76
C LEU A 348 38.01 33.65 15.06
N ARG A 349 38.23 34.42 14.00
CA ARG A 349 39.51 34.43 13.27
C ARG A 349 40.62 35.13 14.05
N ASP A 350 40.38 36.35 14.54
CA ASP A 350 41.42 37.22 15.10
C ASP A 350 41.76 36.85 16.55
N GLN A 351 40.76 36.53 17.37
CA GLN A 351 40.94 36.31 18.81
C GLN A 351 41.08 34.82 19.14
N HIS A 352 40.22 33.98 18.57
CA HIS A 352 40.23 32.53 18.84
C HIS A 352 41.11 31.73 17.90
N GLN A 353 41.66 32.35 16.86
CA GLN A 353 42.58 31.73 15.90
C GLN A 353 41.95 30.50 15.20
N CYS A 354 40.64 30.55 14.95
CA CYS A 354 39.91 29.49 14.27
C CYS A 354 40.42 29.31 12.83
N LYS A 355 40.78 28.08 12.47
CA LYS A 355 41.26 27.73 11.13
C LYS A 355 40.13 27.30 10.20
N VAL A 356 39.05 26.75 10.77
CA VAL A 356 37.80 26.45 10.09
C VAL A 356 36.67 27.20 10.77
N VAL A 357 35.87 27.96 10.01
CA VAL A 357 34.73 28.73 10.50
C VAL A 357 33.48 28.38 9.69
N LEU A 358 32.46 27.86 10.38
CA LEU A 358 31.17 27.46 9.83
C LEU A 358 30.07 28.41 10.33
N ALA A 359 29.25 28.92 9.41
CA ALA A 359 28.09 29.72 9.77
C ALA A 359 26.82 28.89 9.65
N LEU A 360 26.05 28.75 10.72
CA LEU A 360 24.69 28.22 10.67
C LEU A 360 23.73 29.40 10.52
N THR A 361 22.88 29.35 9.48
CA THR A 361 22.03 30.48 9.12
C THR A 361 20.58 30.03 9.01
N HIS A 362 19.67 30.79 9.61
CA HIS A 362 18.24 30.62 9.38
C HIS A 362 17.69 31.90 8.76
N GLN A 363 17.86 32.04 7.44
CA GLN A 363 17.49 33.22 6.66
C GLN A 363 17.37 32.86 5.17
N PHE A 364 16.71 33.73 4.40
CA PHE A 364 16.53 33.55 2.96
C PHE A 364 17.84 33.33 2.19
N ALA A 365 17.79 32.53 1.13
CA ALA A 365 18.87 32.28 0.19
C ALA A 365 19.54 33.57 -0.32
N SER A 366 18.74 34.62 -0.57
CA SER A 366 19.27 35.91 -1.02
C SER A 366 20.13 36.61 0.04
N GLU A 367 19.82 36.46 1.32
CA GLU A 367 20.59 37.02 2.44
C GLU A 367 21.85 36.20 2.69
N ASP A 368 21.79 34.86 2.59
CA ASP A 368 23.00 34.03 2.65
C ASP A 368 23.99 34.32 1.51
N CYS A 369 23.47 34.65 0.31
CA CYS A 369 24.29 35.09 -0.80
C CYS A 369 24.99 36.44 -0.50
N LYS A 370 24.32 37.38 0.17
CA LYS A 370 24.93 38.64 0.63
C LYS A 370 25.95 38.39 1.74
N LEU A 371 25.63 37.51 2.68
CA LEU A 371 26.51 37.11 3.78
C LEU A 371 27.82 36.50 3.26
N SER A 372 27.73 35.54 2.32
CA SER A 372 28.88 34.92 1.65
C SER A 372 29.81 35.95 0.99
N LYS A 373 29.24 36.96 0.30
CA LYS A 373 30.00 38.05 -0.31
C LYS A 373 30.71 38.91 0.72
N ALA A 374 29.99 39.29 1.77
CA ALA A 374 30.45 40.26 2.75
C ALA A 374 31.47 39.68 3.74
N LEU A 375 31.35 38.40 4.10
CA LEU A 375 32.28 37.71 5.02
C LEU A 375 33.57 37.25 4.32
N GLY A 376 33.53 37.00 3.01
CA GLY A 376 34.73 36.59 2.27
C GLY A 376 35.45 35.41 2.92
N LYS A 377 36.77 35.52 3.13
CA LYS A 377 37.61 34.47 3.72
C LYS A 377 37.42 34.27 5.24
N SER A 378 36.59 35.09 5.89
CA SER A 378 36.36 34.95 7.33
C SER A 378 35.50 33.73 7.66
N VAL A 379 34.76 33.18 6.70
CA VAL A 379 33.94 31.95 6.81
C VAL A 379 34.29 30.99 5.68
N ASP A 380 34.28 29.69 5.95
CA ASP A 380 34.64 28.66 4.98
C ASP A 380 33.41 27.96 4.37
N LEU A 381 32.31 27.86 5.12
CA LEU A 381 31.05 27.25 4.67
C LEU A 381 29.85 27.83 5.42
N ILE A 382 28.75 28.08 4.71
CA ILE A 382 27.46 28.49 5.25
C ILE A 382 26.46 27.33 5.13
N LEU A 383 25.78 27.02 6.23
CA LEU A 383 24.86 25.90 6.40
C LEU A 383 23.49 26.47 6.78
N GLY A 384 22.61 26.60 5.79
CA GLY A 384 21.40 27.40 5.90
C GLY A 384 20.09 26.60 5.99
N GLY A 385 19.00 27.28 6.36
CA GLY A 385 17.61 26.81 6.35
C GLY A 385 16.60 27.87 5.87
N HIS A 386 15.32 27.74 6.23
CA HIS A 386 14.20 28.66 5.98
C HIS A 386 13.51 28.55 4.60
N ASP A 387 14.25 28.33 3.51
CA ASP A 387 13.67 28.38 2.16
C ASP A 387 12.89 27.11 1.73
N HIS A 388 12.95 26.02 2.52
CA HIS A 388 12.33 24.71 2.22
C HIS A 388 12.69 24.18 0.82
N SER A 389 13.94 24.35 0.41
CA SER A 389 14.41 23.84 -0.88
C SER A 389 15.87 23.42 -0.82
N THR A 390 16.21 22.41 -1.60
CA THR A 390 17.60 21.97 -1.74
C THR A 390 18.40 22.99 -2.54
N GLU A 391 19.43 23.57 -1.91
CA GLU A 391 20.33 24.50 -2.56
C GLU A 391 21.81 24.13 -2.38
N LEU A 392 22.58 24.35 -3.44
CA LEU A 392 24.03 24.48 -3.41
C LEU A 392 24.42 25.70 -4.23
N LYS A 393 25.02 26.71 -3.60
CA LYS A 393 25.55 27.89 -4.30
C LYS A 393 27.02 28.10 -3.99
N THR A 394 27.80 28.20 -5.06
CA THR A 394 29.26 28.42 -5.02
C THR A 394 29.68 29.76 -5.62
N VAL A 395 28.77 30.49 -6.26
CA VAL A 395 29.08 31.70 -7.07
C VAL A 395 28.68 33.02 -6.38
N CYS A 396 28.20 32.97 -5.14
CA CYS A 396 27.83 34.18 -4.40
C CYS A 396 29.05 34.96 -3.93
N GLY A 397 29.89 34.35 -3.09
CA GLY A 397 31.09 34.92 -2.51
C GLY A 397 32.15 33.85 -2.33
N HIS A 398 33.00 33.98 -1.30
CA HIS A 398 34.07 33.01 -1.06
C HIS A 398 33.54 31.70 -0.46
N ALA A 399 32.73 31.79 0.60
CA ALA A 399 32.14 30.62 1.25
C ALA A 399 30.95 30.12 0.42
N PRO A 400 30.95 28.85 -0.05
CA PRO A 400 29.74 28.26 -0.58
C PRO A 400 28.66 28.20 0.51
N TYR A 401 27.39 28.16 0.11
CA TYR A 401 26.30 27.87 1.01
C TYR A 401 25.46 26.69 0.50
N VAL A 402 24.94 25.91 1.45
CA VAL A 402 24.01 24.81 1.19
C VAL A 402 22.76 24.93 2.04
N LYS A 403 21.64 24.46 1.51
CA LYS A 403 20.36 24.26 2.21
C LYS A 403 19.81 22.89 1.87
N ALA A 404 19.28 22.19 2.86
CA ALA A 404 18.48 21.00 2.64
C ALA A 404 17.01 21.40 2.42
N ASP A 405 16.27 20.50 1.80
CA ASP A 405 14.80 20.56 1.75
C ASP A 405 14.23 20.28 3.17
N SER A 406 12.96 20.61 3.39
CA SER A 406 12.29 20.39 4.67
C SER A 406 12.09 18.90 4.98
N ASP A 407 11.78 18.59 6.24
CA ASP A 407 11.38 17.27 6.72
C ASP A 407 12.40 16.15 6.45
N LEU A 408 13.68 16.52 6.31
CA LEU A 408 14.77 15.61 5.95
C LEU A 408 14.57 14.93 4.59
N LYS A 409 13.71 15.43 3.70
CA LYS A 409 13.58 14.90 2.32
C LYS A 409 14.95 14.82 1.65
N THR A 410 15.79 15.81 1.95
CA THR A 410 17.22 15.76 1.68
C THR A 410 18.07 16.07 2.91
N GLN A 411 19.32 15.64 2.88
CA GLN A 411 20.35 15.90 3.88
C GLN A 411 21.68 16.13 3.17
N TRP A 412 22.45 17.12 3.60
CA TRP A 412 23.77 17.38 3.03
C TRP A 412 24.86 16.69 3.83
N LYS A 413 25.76 16.01 3.13
CA LYS A 413 27.04 15.53 3.66
C LYS A 413 28.17 16.31 3.01
N MET A 414 28.73 17.24 3.76
CA MET A 414 29.82 18.09 3.32
C MET A 414 31.15 17.51 3.79
N LYS A 415 32.16 17.54 2.91
CA LYS A 415 33.53 17.16 3.22
C LYS A 415 34.41 18.40 3.07
N LEU A 416 35.15 18.73 4.11
CA LEU A 416 36.15 19.78 4.09
C LEU A 416 37.51 19.12 4.14
N LEU A 417 38.30 19.28 3.08
CA LEU A 417 39.69 18.83 3.05
C LEU A 417 40.59 19.93 3.59
N LEU A 418 41.48 19.55 4.50
CA LEU A 418 42.41 20.50 5.14
C LEU A 418 43.78 20.51 4.45
N THR A 419 44.39 21.69 4.43
CA THR A 419 45.82 21.88 4.12
C THR A 419 46.70 21.37 5.27
N ASP A 420 48.01 21.34 5.06
CA ASP A 420 48.99 20.91 6.06
C ASP A 420 49.06 21.84 7.29
N GLU A 421 48.55 23.06 7.16
CA GLU A 421 48.38 24.08 8.21
C GLU A 421 47.02 24.00 8.92
N GLY A 422 46.13 23.10 8.49
CA GLY A 422 44.82 22.88 9.09
C GLY A 422 43.75 23.88 8.67
N THR A 423 43.98 24.67 7.61
CA THR A 423 42.95 25.52 6.97
C THR A 423 42.20 24.76 5.88
N VAL A 424 41.01 25.24 5.48
CA VAL A 424 40.21 24.60 4.43
C VAL A 424 40.85 24.79 3.05
N ASP A 425 41.12 23.68 2.36
CA ASP A 425 41.61 23.64 0.98
C ASP A 425 40.44 23.55 -0.02
N SER A 426 39.53 22.60 0.22
CA SER A 426 38.35 22.38 -0.60
C SER A 426 37.12 22.01 0.22
N VAL A 427 35.95 22.31 -0.35
CA VAL A 427 34.64 21.93 0.17
C VAL A 427 33.92 21.12 -0.90
N GLU A 428 33.52 19.90 -0.56
CA GLU A 428 32.77 19.00 -1.43
C GLU A 428 31.42 18.69 -0.79
N GLY A 429 30.34 18.68 -1.58
CA GLY A 429 28.99 18.39 -1.10
C GLY A 429 28.41 17.16 -1.76
N GLU A 430 27.88 16.26 -0.94
CA GLU A 430 27.08 15.11 -1.36
C GLU A 430 25.64 15.32 -0.86
N LEU A 431 24.69 15.43 -1.78
CA LEU A 431 23.27 15.50 -1.44
C LEU A 431 22.72 14.09 -1.27
N ILE A 432 22.10 13.83 -0.13
CA ILE A 432 21.47 12.55 0.19
C ILE A 432 19.96 12.78 0.20
N THR A 433 19.23 12.01 -0.59
CA THR A 433 17.76 11.97 -0.57
C THR A 433 17.34 10.77 0.28
N LEU A 434 16.34 10.95 1.14
CA LEU A 434 15.86 9.91 2.05
C LEU A 434 14.44 9.47 1.67
N THR A 435 14.21 8.16 1.62
CA THR A 435 12.99 7.49 1.18
C THR A 435 12.72 6.24 2.01
N ASP A 436 11.54 5.63 1.88
CA ASP A 436 11.22 4.37 2.58
C ASP A 436 12.14 3.17 2.24
N PHE A 437 12.90 3.24 1.16
CA PHE A 437 13.85 2.18 0.80
C PHE A 437 15.20 2.32 1.51
N ASP A 438 15.48 3.48 2.11
CA ASP A 438 16.78 3.74 2.72
C ASP A 438 16.90 3.09 4.11
N PRO A 439 18.12 2.65 4.49
CA PRO A 439 18.36 2.14 5.84
C PRO A 439 18.01 3.15 6.93
N PHE A 440 17.57 2.66 8.09
CA PHE A 440 17.29 3.50 9.27
C PHE A 440 17.96 2.98 10.54
N SER A 441 18.13 3.86 11.52
CA SER A 441 18.59 3.52 12.87
C SER A 441 17.43 2.96 13.69
N VAL A 442 17.51 1.68 14.06
CA VAL A 442 16.46 0.98 14.84
C VAL A 442 16.18 1.70 16.16
N GLY A 443 17.22 2.19 16.83
CA GLY A 443 17.08 2.89 18.11
C GLY A 443 16.27 4.18 17.99
N VAL A 444 16.55 4.98 16.95
CA VAL A 444 15.80 6.22 16.67
C VAL A 444 14.40 5.91 16.13
N HIS A 445 14.26 4.88 15.29
CA HIS A 445 12.97 4.46 14.75
C HIS A 445 11.98 4.08 15.85
N ASN A 446 12.40 3.27 16.83
CA ASN A 446 11.55 2.90 17.97
C ASN A 446 11.05 4.14 18.74
N LYS A 447 11.85 5.20 18.82
CA LYS A 447 11.44 6.45 19.46
C LYS A 447 10.45 7.26 18.64
N VAL A 448 10.65 7.31 17.31
CA VAL A 448 9.67 7.90 16.40
C VAL A 448 8.33 7.19 16.57
N VAL A 449 8.29 5.85 16.53
CA VAL A 449 7.06 5.06 16.74
C VAL A 449 6.44 5.36 18.11
N GLN A 450 7.22 5.44 19.18
CA GLN A 450 6.70 5.80 20.51
C GLN A 450 6.03 7.18 20.54
N TRP A 451 6.62 8.17 19.87
CA TRP A 451 6.07 9.52 19.80
C TRP A 451 4.81 9.60 18.93
N GLU A 452 4.76 8.86 17.83
CA GLU A 452 3.57 8.73 16.99
C GLU A 452 2.43 8.03 17.76
N GLU A 453 2.70 6.92 18.45
CA GLU A 453 1.71 6.22 19.27
C GLU A 453 1.18 7.12 20.42
N ARG A 454 2.06 7.87 21.08
CA ARG A 454 1.67 8.85 22.11
C ARG A 454 0.86 10.00 21.50
N GLY A 455 1.24 10.47 20.31
CA GLY A 455 0.51 11.46 19.54
C GLY A 455 -0.90 11.01 19.20
N SER A 456 -1.07 9.82 18.66
CA SER A 456 -2.37 9.21 18.36
C SER A 456 -3.25 9.11 19.63
N ALA A 457 -2.66 8.71 20.77
CA ALA A 457 -3.39 8.66 22.03
C ALA A 457 -3.84 10.05 22.52
N GLU A 458 -3.03 11.08 22.33
CA GLU A 458 -3.42 12.47 22.61
C GLU A 458 -4.45 13.00 21.62
N LEU A 459 -4.36 12.63 20.34
CA LEU A 459 -5.30 13.05 19.30
C LEU A 459 -6.71 12.51 19.56
N ALA A 460 -6.80 11.29 20.09
CA ALA A 460 -8.06 10.67 20.49
C ALA A 460 -8.73 11.36 21.68
N LYS A 461 -8.01 12.22 22.43
CA LYS A 461 -8.60 12.93 23.57
C LYS A 461 -9.58 14.00 23.09
N LYS A 462 -10.69 14.09 23.82
CA LYS A 462 -11.67 15.17 23.69
C LYS A 462 -11.01 16.52 23.99
N ILE A 463 -11.19 17.48 23.10
CA ILE A 463 -10.79 18.89 23.28
C ILE A 463 -11.98 19.84 23.45
N GLY A 464 -13.16 19.41 23.04
CA GLY A 464 -14.39 20.18 23.17
C GLY A 464 -15.57 19.40 22.65
N CYS A 465 -16.59 20.11 22.19
CA CYS A 465 -17.79 19.51 21.63
C CYS A 465 -18.43 20.42 20.59
N SER A 466 -19.29 19.87 19.74
CA SER A 466 -20.21 20.61 18.89
C SER A 466 -21.65 20.32 19.29
N SER A 467 -22.46 21.36 19.50
CA SER A 467 -23.90 21.20 19.77
C SER A 467 -24.72 20.95 18.49
N ALA A 468 -24.11 21.12 17.31
CA ALA A 468 -24.71 20.87 16.01
C ALA A 468 -23.91 19.83 15.21
N PRO A 469 -24.54 18.98 14.39
CA PRO A 469 -23.80 18.09 13.49
C PRO A 469 -23.05 18.92 12.45
N LEU A 470 -21.82 18.54 12.07
CA LEU A 470 -21.01 19.26 11.09
C LEU A 470 -21.13 18.60 9.71
N ASP A 471 -21.79 19.26 8.76
CA ASP A 471 -21.96 18.76 7.39
C ASP A 471 -20.70 19.01 6.55
N ALA A 472 -19.82 18.00 6.51
CA ALA A 472 -18.57 17.98 5.75
C ALA A 472 -18.62 17.03 4.54
N VAL A 473 -19.82 16.67 4.07
CA VAL A 473 -20.01 15.83 2.88
C VAL A 473 -19.43 16.54 1.65
N THR A 474 -18.65 15.83 0.85
CA THR A 474 -17.86 16.42 -0.25
C THR A 474 -18.73 17.20 -1.23
N ARG A 475 -19.89 16.66 -1.60
CA ARG A 475 -20.83 17.33 -2.51
C ARG A 475 -21.37 18.62 -1.92
N HIS A 476 -21.66 18.65 -0.62
CA HIS A 476 -22.28 19.80 0.04
C HIS A 476 -21.30 20.96 0.17
N VAL A 477 -20.11 20.72 0.76
CA VAL A 477 -19.08 21.75 0.97
C VAL A 477 -18.52 22.34 -0.33
N ARG A 478 -18.81 21.71 -1.47
CA ARG A 478 -18.36 22.12 -2.80
C ARG A 478 -19.44 22.74 -3.70
N GLN A 479 -20.68 22.88 -3.21
CA GLN A 479 -21.78 23.44 -4.01
C GLN A 479 -22.72 24.35 -3.23
N ARG A 480 -22.78 24.23 -1.91
CA ARG A 480 -23.69 25.03 -1.09
C ARG A 480 -23.03 25.42 0.21
N GLU A 481 -23.65 26.36 0.90
CA GLU A 481 -23.28 26.69 2.27
C GLU A 481 -23.50 25.47 3.18
N THR A 482 -22.48 25.11 3.95
CA THR A 482 -22.62 24.16 5.06
C THR A 482 -22.15 24.81 6.35
N ASN A 483 -22.65 24.29 7.47
CA ASN A 483 -22.21 24.78 8.76
C ASN A 483 -20.76 24.39 9.08
N ALA A 484 -20.25 23.26 8.56
CA ALA A 484 -18.82 22.95 8.64
C ALA A 484 -17.96 23.95 7.84
N GLY A 485 -18.42 24.34 6.64
CA GLY A 485 -17.79 25.40 5.84
C GLY A 485 -17.70 26.73 6.59
N ASN A 486 -18.80 27.14 7.22
CA ASN A 486 -18.84 28.36 8.03
C ASN A 486 -17.92 28.26 9.24
N PHE A 487 -17.93 27.13 9.96
CA PHE A 487 -17.05 26.91 11.11
C PHE A 487 -15.57 27.09 10.74
N VAL A 488 -15.12 26.44 9.66
CA VAL A 488 -13.71 26.50 9.23
C VAL A 488 -13.33 27.92 8.83
N ALA A 489 -14.17 28.60 8.03
CA ALA A 489 -13.91 29.97 7.62
C ALA A 489 -13.91 30.95 8.80
N ASP A 490 -14.82 30.79 9.76
CA ASP A 490 -14.89 31.63 10.97
C ASP A 490 -13.68 31.42 11.87
N ALA A 491 -13.26 30.17 12.08
CA ALA A 491 -12.06 29.84 12.86
C ALA A 491 -10.82 30.54 12.28
N VAL A 492 -10.62 30.44 10.96
CA VAL A 492 -9.50 31.09 10.25
C VAL A 492 -9.56 32.61 10.38
N LYS A 493 -10.73 33.22 10.10
CA LYS A 493 -10.92 34.68 10.21
C LYS A 493 -10.63 35.18 11.62
N ASN A 494 -11.14 34.48 12.64
CA ASN A 494 -11.02 34.89 14.04
C ASN A 494 -9.59 34.76 14.55
N MET A 495 -8.91 33.64 14.27
CA MET A 495 -7.52 33.43 14.70
C MET A 495 -6.59 34.49 14.10
N HIS A 496 -6.75 34.80 12.82
CA HIS A 496 -5.88 35.74 12.10
C HIS A 496 -6.33 37.20 12.14
N ARG A 497 -7.51 37.48 12.70
CA ARG A 497 -8.10 38.83 12.81
C ARG A 497 -8.15 39.56 11.47
N THR A 498 -8.50 38.86 10.40
CA THR A 498 -8.73 39.43 9.06
C THR A 498 -10.19 39.86 8.87
N GLN A 499 -10.45 40.73 7.90
CA GLN A 499 -11.82 41.13 7.56
C GLN A 499 -12.58 40.01 6.87
N VAL A 500 -11.89 39.25 6.02
CA VAL A 500 -12.45 38.14 5.24
C VAL A 500 -11.59 36.89 5.42
N ALA A 501 -12.22 35.73 5.42
CA ALA A 501 -11.54 34.46 5.14
C ALA A 501 -12.23 33.74 3.98
N LEU A 502 -11.44 33.14 3.09
CA LEU A 502 -11.90 32.35 1.95
C LEU A 502 -11.32 30.94 2.08
N ILE A 503 -12.18 29.93 2.17
CA ILE A 503 -11.77 28.53 2.28
C ILE A 503 -12.45 27.71 1.19
N ASN A 504 -11.68 27.12 0.30
CA ASN A 504 -12.22 26.27 -0.75
C ASN A 504 -12.74 24.93 -0.17
N GLY A 505 -13.83 24.38 -0.71
CA GLY A 505 -14.47 23.15 -0.20
C GLY A 505 -13.57 21.91 -0.29
N GLY A 506 -12.52 21.93 -1.11
CA GLY A 506 -11.50 20.86 -1.17
C GLY A 506 -10.63 20.77 0.08
N THR A 507 -10.51 21.87 0.83
CA THR A 507 -9.80 21.95 2.11
C THR A 507 -10.52 21.21 3.24
N ILE A 508 -11.84 21.07 3.13
CA ILE A 508 -12.71 20.44 4.13
C ILE A 508 -12.94 18.97 3.74
N ARG A 509 -12.62 18.06 4.65
CA ARG A 509 -12.60 16.60 4.43
C ARG A 509 -13.51 15.86 5.42
N GLY A 510 -13.37 14.53 5.47
CA GLY A 510 -14.21 13.61 6.25
C GLY A 510 -15.32 12.95 5.41
N ASP A 511 -15.82 13.61 4.36
CA ASP A 511 -16.87 13.12 3.45
C ASP A 511 -18.10 12.53 4.16
N LYS A 512 -18.43 13.09 5.31
CA LYS A 512 -19.52 12.64 6.18
C LYS A 512 -20.10 13.79 6.97
N VAL A 513 -21.25 13.56 7.58
CA VAL A 513 -21.79 14.44 8.61
C VAL A 513 -21.23 13.98 9.95
N PHE A 514 -20.40 14.81 10.59
CA PHE A 514 -19.95 14.53 11.95
C PHE A 514 -21.11 14.78 12.91
N ALA A 515 -21.47 13.79 13.71
CA ALA A 515 -22.56 13.93 14.67
C ALA A 515 -22.27 15.04 15.68
N ALA A 516 -23.33 15.68 16.20
CA ALA A 516 -23.19 16.54 17.37
C ALA A 516 -22.66 15.71 18.55
N GLY A 517 -21.83 16.33 19.39
CA GLY A 517 -21.20 15.67 20.52
C GLY A 517 -19.73 16.02 20.66
N ASP A 518 -18.96 15.08 21.18
CA ASP A 518 -17.57 15.30 21.55
C ASP A 518 -16.67 15.44 20.33
N LEU A 519 -15.80 16.45 20.36
CA LEU A 519 -14.78 16.66 19.34
C LEU A 519 -13.43 16.32 19.95
N SER A 520 -12.77 15.31 19.39
CA SER A 520 -11.35 15.01 19.63
C SER A 520 -10.47 15.81 18.67
N LYS A 521 -9.16 15.89 18.94
CA LYS A 521 -8.24 16.49 17.96
C LYS A 521 -8.23 15.68 16.67
N GLU A 522 -8.35 14.36 16.75
CA GLU A 522 -8.50 13.48 15.59
C GLU A 522 -9.67 13.87 14.69
N ILE A 523 -10.87 14.09 15.25
CA ILE A 523 -12.05 14.52 14.49
C ILE A 523 -11.81 15.89 13.82
N VAL A 524 -11.17 16.82 14.53
CA VAL A 524 -10.89 18.16 13.99
C VAL A 524 -9.81 18.12 12.91
N THR A 525 -8.80 17.26 13.05
CA THR A 525 -7.80 16.99 12.00
C THR A 525 -8.43 16.27 10.82
N GLU A 526 -9.42 15.40 11.01
CA GLU A 526 -10.13 14.75 9.91
C GLU A 526 -10.88 15.77 9.02
N LEU A 527 -11.40 16.86 9.62
CA LEU A 527 -11.99 17.96 8.86
C LEU A 527 -10.96 18.70 7.99
N HIS A 528 -9.70 18.76 8.41
CA HIS A 528 -8.60 19.33 7.63
C HIS A 528 -7.29 18.57 7.84
N PRO A 529 -7.05 17.50 7.05
CA PRO A 529 -5.89 16.62 7.22
C PRO A 529 -4.64 17.17 6.55
N PHE A 530 -4.75 18.33 5.89
CA PHE A 530 -3.64 18.92 5.16
C PHE A 530 -2.83 19.83 6.09
N GLY A 531 -1.52 19.89 5.90
CA GLY A 531 -0.64 20.81 6.62
C GLY A 531 -0.65 22.24 6.06
N ASN A 532 -1.72 22.64 5.36
CA ASN A 532 -1.76 23.90 4.62
C ASN A 532 -1.68 25.09 5.58
N GLY A 533 -0.78 26.03 5.28
CA GLY A 533 -0.65 27.28 6.01
C GLY A 533 -1.73 28.28 5.60
N ILE A 534 -2.22 29.08 6.54
CA ILE A 534 -3.04 30.26 6.25
C ILE A 534 -2.15 31.44 5.90
N VAL A 535 -2.27 31.93 4.67
CA VAL A 535 -1.65 33.17 4.21
C VAL A 535 -2.64 34.33 4.33
N LYS A 536 -2.11 35.51 4.64
CA LYS A 536 -2.85 36.75 4.77
C LYS A 536 -2.42 37.71 3.66
N ILE A 537 -3.37 38.25 2.92
CA ILE A 537 -3.12 39.21 1.82
C ILE A 537 -4.02 40.44 1.93
N TYR A 538 -3.65 41.50 1.21
CA TYR A 538 -4.57 42.55 0.82
C TYR A 538 -5.20 42.21 -0.53
N ALA A 539 -6.52 42.22 -0.63
CA ALA A 539 -7.24 42.05 -1.90
C ALA A 539 -8.39 43.05 -2.04
N THR A 540 -8.63 43.50 -3.26
CA THR A 540 -9.75 44.40 -3.58
C THR A 540 -11.08 43.65 -3.68
N GLY A 541 -12.20 44.34 -3.53
CA GLY A 541 -13.53 43.76 -3.74
C GLY A 541 -13.68 43.09 -5.11
N ALA A 542 -13.12 43.71 -6.16
CA ALA A 542 -13.09 43.15 -7.52
C ALA A 542 -12.26 41.85 -7.61
N GLU A 543 -11.09 41.81 -7.00
CA GLU A 543 -10.23 40.61 -6.96
C GLU A 543 -10.91 39.45 -6.22
N ILE A 544 -11.54 39.73 -5.08
CA ILE A 544 -12.32 38.74 -4.31
C ILE A 544 -13.49 38.20 -5.15
N LYS A 545 -14.23 39.10 -5.80
CA LYS A 545 -15.36 38.74 -6.66
C LYS A 545 -14.91 37.85 -7.83
N ASN A 546 -13.85 38.24 -8.52
CA ASN A 546 -13.28 37.49 -9.65
C ASN A 546 -12.78 36.12 -9.20
N TYR A 547 -12.11 36.05 -8.04
CA TYR A 547 -11.65 34.78 -7.48
C TYR A 547 -12.80 33.81 -7.19
N ILE A 548 -13.89 34.30 -6.57
CA ILE A 548 -15.08 33.47 -6.32
C ILE A 548 -15.72 33.01 -7.63
N ASP A 549 -15.80 33.88 -8.64
CA ASP A 549 -16.37 33.54 -9.96
C ASP A 549 -15.55 32.45 -10.68
N ASP A 550 -14.22 32.62 -10.71
CA ASP A 550 -13.29 31.64 -11.28
C ASP A 550 -13.40 30.29 -10.56
N SER A 551 -13.54 30.31 -9.22
CA SER A 551 -13.76 29.11 -8.41
C SER A 551 -15.07 28.40 -8.72
N LEU A 552 -16.09 29.11 -9.22
CA LEU A 552 -17.36 28.52 -9.65
C LEU A 552 -17.27 27.86 -11.03
N LYS A 553 -16.17 27.98 -11.78
CA LYS A 553 -16.00 27.41 -13.13
C LYS A 553 -16.40 25.94 -13.21
N CYS A 554 -16.04 25.16 -12.20
CA CYS A 554 -16.26 23.72 -12.12
C CYS A 554 -17.36 23.33 -11.11
N TYR A 555 -18.33 24.22 -10.89
CA TYR A 555 -19.50 23.99 -10.02
C TYR A 555 -20.24 22.69 -10.37
N ASP A 556 -20.45 22.41 -11.67
CA ASP A 556 -21.18 21.23 -12.16
C ASP A 556 -20.41 19.91 -11.95
N THR A 557 -19.10 19.96 -11.70
CA THR A 557 -18.24 18.77 -11.53
C THR A 557 -17.78 18.55 -10.09
N PHE A 558 -18.37 19.27 -9.12
CA PHE A 558 -18.07 19.14 -7.68
C PHE A 558 -16.57 19.30 -7.37
N CYS A 559 -15.88 20.18 -8.10
CA CYS A 559 -14.46 20.42 -7.88
C CYS A 559 -14.22 21.11 -6.53
N GLY A 560 -13.03 20.92 -5.96
CA GLY A 560 -12.68 21.45 -4.64
C GLY A 560 -12.56 22.97 -4.53
N ASN A 561 -12.83 23.75 -5.60
CA ASN A 561 -12.55 25.19 -5.63
C ASN A 561 -13.65 26.07 -5.05
N PHE A 562 -14.88 25.55 -4.92
CA PHE A 562 -16.02 26.29 -4.38
C PHE A 562 -15.70 26.96 -3.03
N VAL A 563 -16.02 28.24 -2.88
CA VAL A 563 -15.49 29.07 -1.78
C VAL A 563 -16.50 29.18 -0.64
N ASN A 564 -16.10 28.72 0.55
CA ASN A 564 -16.79 28.94 1.82
C ASN A 564 -16.23 30.22 2.48
N PRO A 565 -17.03 31.29 2.64
CA PRO A 565 -16.53 32.56 3.14
C PRO A 565 -16.84 32.80 4.64
N ALA A 566 -16.07 33.70 5.25
CA ALA A 566 -16.41 34.39 6.49
C ALA A 566 -16.10 35.89 6.34
N GLY A 567 -16.94 36.76 6.93
CA GLY A 567 -16.80 38.22 6.80
C GLY A 567 -17.49 38.83 5.58
N LEU A 568 -18.01 38.00 4.69
CA LEU A 568 -18.78 38.42 3.52
C LEU A 568 -19.87 37.39 3.18
N ARG A 569 -20.80 37.84 2.36
CA ARG A 569 -21.87 37.05 1.74
C ARG A 569 -21.84 37.30 0.24
N TYR A 570 -22.07 36.25 -0.55
CA TYR A 570 -22.21 36.38 -2.00
C TYR A 570 -23.43 35.65 -2.54
N THR A 571 -24.00 36.21 -3.60
CA THR A 571 -25.01 35.52 -4.41
C THR A 571 -24.45 35.20 -5.78
N PHE A 572 -24.78 34.02 -6.31
CA PHE A 572 -24.28 33.58 -7.60
C PHE A 572 -25.35 32.90 -8.46
N ASP A 573 -25.09 32.83 -9.75
CA ASP A 573 -25.91 32.21 -10.78
C ASP A 573 -25.06 31.19 -11.53
N PRO A 574 -25.27 29.87 -11.31
CA PRO A 574 -24.47 28.85 -11.99
C PRO A 574 -24.73 28.82 -13.51
N ALA A 575 -25.89 29.29 -13.98
CA ALA A 575 -26.25 29.32 -15.39
C ALA A 575 -25.64 30.52 -16.14
N ALA A 576 -25.13 31.53 -15.41
CA ALA A 576 -24.46 32.66 -16.03
C ALA A 576 -23.10 32.28 -16.64
N GLN A 577 -22.68 33.09 -17.62
CA GLN A 577 -21.36 32.95 -18.24
C GLN A 577 -20.25 33.14 -17.19
N HIS A 578 -19.14 32.45 -17.39
CA HIS A 578 -17.92 32.63 -16.62
C HIS A 578 -17.51 34.11 -16.55
N GLY A 579 -17.15 34.59 -15.37
CA GLY A 579 -16.89 36.00 -15.07
C GLY A 579 -18.15 36.83 -14.74
N GLN A 580 -19.34 36.22 -14.80
CA GLN A 580 -20.63 36.88 -14.51
C GLN A 580 -21.53 36.04 -13.59
N ARG A 581 -20.99 35.00 -12.97
CA ARG A 581 -21.69 34.10 -12.05
C ARG A 581 -21.96 34.79 -10.73
N VAL A 582 -21.01 35.52 -10.17
CA VAL A 582 -21.22 36.27 -8.92
C VAL A 582 -22.07 37.52 -9.17
N LYS A 583 -23.28 37.57 -8.61
CA LYS A 583 -24.24 38.66 -8.78
C LYS A 583 -24.14 39.75 -7.74
N SER A 584 -23.86 39.40 -6.49
CA SER A 584 -23.66 40.36 -5.42
C SER A 584 -22.60 39.90 -4.43
N LEU A 585 -21.91 40.86 -3.83
CA LEU A 585 -20.92 40.68 -2.80
C LEU A 585 -21.17 41.74 -1.70
N THR A 586 -21.41 41.29 -0.47
CA THR A 586 -21.79 42.16 0.66
C THR A 586 -21.03 41.75 1.91
N PHE A 587 -20.85 42.67 2.85
CA PHE A 587 -20.40 42.34 4.20
C PHE A 587 -21.49 41.59 4.98
N ASP A 588 -21.14 41.00 6.12
CA ASP A 588 -22.09 40.29 6.99
C ASP A 588 -23.26 41.18 7.45
N ASP A 589 -23.08 42.50 7.51
CA ASP A 589 -24.11 43.49 7.84
C ASP A 589 -25.01 43.92 6.66
N GLY A 590 -24.80 43.32 5.49
CA GLY A 590 -25.58 43.55 4.27
C GLY A 590 -25.13 44.74 3.43
N ARG A 591 -24.11 45.51 3.85
CA ARG A 591 -23.56 46.58 3.01
C ARG A 591 -22.83 46.01 1.80
N PRO A 592 -23.02 46.53 0.58
CA PRO A 592 -22.25 46.13 -0.59
C PRO A 592 -20.74 46.33 -0.38
N ILE A 593 -19.93 45.40 -0.89
CA ILE A 593 -18.47 45.53 -0.94
C ILE A 593 -18.11 46.27 -2.25
N PRO A 594 -17.56 47.50 -2.20
CA PRO A 594 -17.11 48.20 -3.39
C PRO A 594 -15.96 47.47 -4.08
N ASP A 595 -15.91 47.53 -5.41
CA ASP A 595 -14.87 46.87 -6.21
C ASP A 595 -13.45 47.35 -5.86
N ASP A 596 -13.28 48.61 -5.47
CA ASP A 596 -12.01 49.24 -5.10
C ASP A 596 -11.66 49.13 -3.59
N ALA A 597 -12.54 48.55 -2.78
CA ALA A 597 -12.30 48.39 -1.35
C ALA A 597 -11.18 47.39 -1.09
N SER A 598 -10.07 47.84 -0.50
CA SER A 598 -8.97 46.96 -0.08
C SER A 598 -9.28 46.32 1.28
N LEU A 599 -9.34 44.99 1.30
CA LEU A 599 -9.68 44.17 2.47
C LEU A 599 -8.50 43.29 2.86
N THR A 600 -8.38 43.00 4.16
CA THR A 600 -7.49 41.94 4.65
C THR A 600 -8.18 40.58 4.51
N VAL A 601 -7.55 39.66 3.78
CA VAL A 601 -8.09 38.35 3.44
C VAL A 601 -7.17 37.25 3.93
N ALA A 602 -7.72 36.25 4.64
CA ALA A 602 -7.05 35.01 4.98
C ALA A 602 -7.50 33.89 4.02
N LEU A 603 -6.56 33.12 3.48
CA LEU A 603 -6.80 31.97 2.62
C LEU A 603 -5.64 30.97 2.77
N THR A 604 -5.77 29.75 2.27
CA THR A 604 -4.66 28.80 2.32
C THR A 604 -3.55 29.18 1.32
N ASP A 605 -2.31 28.82 1.62
CA ASP A 605 -1.15 28.84 0.71
C ASP A 605 -1.43 28.13 -0.62
N PHE A 606 -2.15 27.01 -0.59
CA PHE A 606 -2.65 26.30 -1.77
C PHE A 606 -3.57 27.18 -2.62
N MET A 607 -4.56 27.84 -2.01
CA MET A 607 -5.48 28.74 -2.72
C MET A 607 -4.76 29.97 -3.30
N LEU A 608 -3.76 30.48 -2.59
CA LEU A 608 -2.97 31.62 -3.04
C LEU A 608 -2.11 31.25 -4.25
N SER A 609 -1.33 30.17 -4.15
CA SER A 609 -0.39 29.74 -5.20
C SER A 609 -1.06 29.30 -6.50
N THR A 610 -2.33 28.86 -6.43
CA THR A 610 -3.09 28.38 -7.58
C THR A 610 -3.99 29.44 -8.22
N SER A 611 -3.86 30.71 -7.83
CA SER A 611 -4.75 31.78 -8.29
C SER A 611 -4.06 33.09 -8.64
N ALA A 612 -4.82 33.99 -9.26
CA ALA A 612 -4.36 35.35 -9.59
C ALA A 612 -4.03 36.18 -8.33
N LEU A 613 -4.53 35.77 -7.15
CA LEU A 613 -4.24 36.43 -5.88
C LEU A 613 -2.78 36.24 -5.43
N SER A 614 -2.02 35.32 -6.03
CA SER A 614 -0.58 35.11 -5.73
C SER A 614 0.27 36.37 -5.88
N SER A 615 -0.16 37.33 -6.70
CA SER A 615 0.53 38.61 -6.91
C SER A 615 0.20 39.69 -5.85
N ASN A 616 -0.76 39.41 -4.97
CA ASN A 616 -1.23 40.38 -3.98
C ASN A 616 -0.22 40.57 -2.84
N ARG A 617 -0.21 41.79 -2.28
CA ARG A 617 0.66 42.13 -1.16
C ARG A 617 0.27 41.32 0.09
N LEU A 618 1.24 40.67 0.71
CA LEU A 618 1.05 39.99 1.99
C LEU A 618 0.64 40.98 3.12
N TYR A 619 -0.18 40.52 4.06
CA TYR A 619 -0.64 41.27 5.22
C TYR A 619 -0.06 40.70 6.51
N ASN A 620 0.80 41.48 7.17
CA ASN A 620 1.45 41.09 8.43
C ASN A 620 2.15 39.72 8.29
N MET A 621 2.85 39.55 7.16
CA MET A 621 3.62 38.40 6.70
C MET A 621 4.69 38.93 5.74
N VAL A 622 5.88 38.33 5.78
CA VAL A 622 7.03 38.61 4.92
C VAL A 622 7.04 37.66 3.74
N THR A 623 6.77 36.38 4.00
CA THR A 623 6.65 35.33 2.99
C THR A 623 5.49 34.38 3.29
N VAL A 624 5.20 33.50 2.32
CA VAL A 624 4.21 32.43 2.48
C VAL A 624 4.67 31.39 3.51
N ASN A 625 5.97 31.27 3.76
CA ASN A 625 6.52 30.33 4.74
C ASN A 625 6.16 30.72 6.18
N ASP A 626 5.75 31.97 6.43
CA ASP A 626 5.33 32.46 7.74
C ASP A 626 3.90 32.02 8.13
N ALA A 627 3.28 31.16 7.31
CA ALA A 627 1.90 30.75 7.48
C ALA A 627 1.72 29.75 8.64
N VAL A 628 0.67 29.97 9.43
CA VAL A 628 0.28 29.04 10.51
C VAL A 628 -0.64 27.98 9.91
N PRO A 629 -0.50 26.69 10.28
CA PRO A 629 -1.41 25.65 9.81
C PRO A 629 -2.87 25.98 10.11
N LEU A 630 -3.75 25.74 9.12
CA LEU A 630 -5.20 25.95 9.28
C LEU A 630 -5.77 25.17 10.46
N VAL A 631 -5.29 23.94 10.70
CA VAL A 631 -5.78 23.08 11.78
C VAL A 631 -5.67 23.74 13.15
N GLN A 632 -4.67 24.61 13.35
CA GLN A 632 -4.49 25.36 14.59
C GLN A 632 -5.66 26.34 14.85
N ALA A 633 -6.23 26.92 13.79
CA ALA A 633 -7.42 27.76 13.89
C ALA A 633 -8.62 26.95 14.39
N LEU A 634 -8.78 25.73 13.88
CA LEU A 634 -9.87 24.84 14.28
C LEU A 634 -9.72 24.38 15.72
N PHE A 635 -8.52 23.96 16.14
CA PHE A 635 -8.26 23.60 17.53
C PHE A 635 -8.52 24.77 18.47
N THR A 636 -8.01 25.96 18.13
CA THR A 636 -8.23 27.16 18.94
C THR A 636 -9.72 27.45 19.10
N ALA A 637 -10.49 27.40 18.00
CA ALA A 637 -11.94 27.66 18.06
C ALA A 637 -12.70 26.64 18.93
N VAL A 638 -12.33 25.36 18.88
CA VAL A 638 -12.96 24.32 19.72
C VAL A 638 -12.55 24.45 21.19
N LEU A 639 -11.27 24.72 21.46
CA LEU A 639 -10.75 24.92 22.81
C LEU A 639 -11.35 26.16 23.48
N ASP A 640 -11.45 27.27 22.75
CA ASP A 640 -12.05 28.52 23.24
C ASP A 640 -13.54 28.36 23.58
N ALA A 641 -14.27 27.52 22.82
CA ALA A 641 -15.65 27.19 23.13
C ALA A 641 -15.78 26.34 24.41
N GLY A 642 -14.77 25.53 24.71
CA GLY A 642 -14.68 24.72 25.93
C GLY A 642 -15.94 23.89 26.17
N THR A 643 -16.54 24.06 27.35
CA THR A 643 -17.77 23.35 27.75
C THR A 643 -19.05 23.89 27.11
N SER A 644 -19.00 25.05 26.45
CA SER A 644 -20.19 25.64 25.80
C SER A 644 -20.51 24.97 24.46
N CYS A 645 -19.56 24.17 23.94
CA CYS A 645 -19.56 23.59 22.60
C CYS A 645 -19.58 24.65 21.48
N ILE A 646 -18.97 24.34 20.34
CA ILE A 646 -19.19 25.13 19.12
C ILE A 646 -20.62 24.89 18.64
N ASN A 647 -21.25 25.90 18.05
CA ASN A 647 -22.59 25.78 17.48
C ASN A 647 -22.67 26.38 16.07
N PRO A 648 -21.93 25.82 15.10
CA PRO A 648 -21.92 26.36 13.76
C PRO A 648 -23.25 26.08 13.04
N LYS A 649 -23.71 27.09 12.30
CA LYS A 649 -24.97 27.07 11.57
C LYS A 649 -24.79 27.70 10.18
N THR A 650 -25.69 27.36 9.28
CA THR A 650 -25.87 28.15 8.05
C THR A 650 -26.57 29.47 8.41
N ASP A 651 -26.09 30.57 7.86
CA ASP A 651 -26.62 31.91 8.10
C ASP A 651 -26.84 32.72 6.81
N GLY A 652 -26.72 32.07 5.63
CA GLY A 652 -27.04 32.64 4.33
C GLY A 652 -25.87 33.42 3.71
N ARG A 653 -24.64 32.95 3.90
CA ARG A 653 -23.43 33.52 3.29
C ARG A 653 -23.34 33.24 1.80
N ILE A 654 -23.91 32.12 1.36
CA ILE A 654 -23.86 31.69 -0.04
C ILE A 654 -25.29 31.46 -0.51
N GLN A 655 -25.72 32.18 -1.55
CA GLN A 655 -27.05 32.02 -2.12
C GLN A 655 -27.00 31.87 -3.63
N ASP A 656 -27.65 30.83 -4.14
CA ASP A 656 -27.96 30.71 -5.56
C ASP A 656 -29.18 31.58 -5.89
N VAL A 657 -29.09 32.40 -6.95
CA VAL A 657 -30.18 33.29 -7.39
C VAL A 657 -31.45 32.57 -7.83
N HIS A 658 -31.35 31.29 -8.17
CA HIS A 658 -32.51 30.46 -8.48
C HIS A 658 -33.21 29.91 -7.21
N GLY A 659 -32.78 30.37 -6.02
CA GLY A 659 -32.98 29.65 -4.77
C GLY A 659 -32.00 28.48 -4.70
N VAL A 660 -31.84 27.83 -3.54
CA VAL A 660 -31.13 26.54 -3.49
C VAL A 660 -31.77 25.68 -4.58
N VAL A 661 -31.02 25.43 -5.67
CA VAL A 661 -31.46 24.51 -6.71
C VAL A 661 -31.37 23.14 -6.08
N HIS A 662 -32.37 22.81 -5.26
CA HIS A 662 -32.76 21.45 -5.06
C HIS A 662 -33.23 20.99 -6.43
N ASP A 663 -32.31 20.42 -7.20
CA ASP A 663 -32.63 19.60 -8.36
C ASP A 663 -33.75 18.64 -7.96
N LYS A 664 -35.03 18.93 -8.13
CA LYS A 664 -36.09 17.92 -8.31
C LYS A 664 -37.47 18.54 -8.42
N TRP A 665 -38.17 18.02 -9.41
CA TRP A 665 -39.44 17.34 -9.25
C TRP A 665 -40.24 17.67 -7.96
N PRO A 666 -41.48 18.18 -8.08
CA PRO A 666 -42.24 18.79 -6.99
C PRO A 666 -42.73 17.84 -5.86
N PHE A 667 -42.30 16.58 -5.85
CA PHE A 667 -42.81 15.53 -4.96
C PHE A 667 -41.69 14.69 -4.32
N ARG A 668 -40.57 15.29 -3.89
CA ARG A 668 -39.55 14.56 -3.11
C ARG A 668 -40.15 14.01 -1.81
N LEU A 669 -39.80 12.77 -1.46
CA LEU A 669 -40.10 12.19 -0.15
C LEU A 669 -38.89 12.40 0.77
N ASP A 670 -39.13 12.87 1.98
CA ASP A 670 -38.13 13.02 3.03
C ASP A 670 -37.96 11.67 3.74
N ILE A 671 -36.98 10.88 3.29
CA ILE A 671 -36.72 9.50 3.73
C ILE A 671 -35.22 9.33 3.93
N ASP A 672 -34.80 8.75 5.06
CA ASP A 672 -33.39 8.49 5.36
C ASP A 672 -32.71 7.67 4.25
N THR A 673 -31.43 7.97 3.99
CA THR A 673 -30.59 7.35 2.94
C THR A 673 -30.65 5.82 2.96
N GLU A 674 -30.61 5.22 4.14
CA GLU A 674 -30.69 3.76 4.30
C GLU A 674 -31.94 3.15 3.65
N TYR A 675 -33.08 3.82 3.73
CA TYR A 675 -34.34 3.32 3.15
C TYR A 675 -34.48 3.63 1.65
N GLN A 676 -33.78 4.64 1.13
CA GLN A 676 -33.83 4.99 -0.28
C GLN A 676 -33.27 3.88 -1.17
N ASP A 677 -32.17 3.25 -0.74
CA ASP A 677 -31.54 2.16 -1.46
C ASP A 677 -32.46 0.93 -1.52
N TRP A 678 -33.14 0.61 -0.41
CA TRP A 678 -34.12 -0.48 -0.37
C TRP A 678 -35.34 -0.21 -1.26
N ILE A 679 -35.80 1.04 -1.35
CA ILE A 679 -36.88 1.44 -2.27
C ILE A 679 -36.44 1.22 -3.72
N LEU A 680 -35.21 1.60 -4.07
CA LEU A 680 -34.68 1.44 -5.42
C LEU A 680 -34.55 -0.06 -5.79
N VAL A 681 -34.06 -0.89 -4.85
CA VAL A 681 -33.99 -2.35 -5.03
C VAL A 681 -35.39 -2.96 -5.23
N ALA A 682 -36.38 -2.54 -4.44
CA ALA A 682 -37.75 -3.02 -4.58
C ALA A 682 -38.38 -2.62 -5.92
N VAL A 683 -38.12 -1.39 -6.38
CA VAL A 683 -38.61 -0.88 -7.67
C VAL A 683 -37.95 -1.59 -8.85
N CYS A 684 -36.63 -1.80 -8.81
CA CYS A 684 -35.90 -2.58 -9.82
C CYS A 684 -36.40 -4.02 -9.91
N THR A 685 -36.74 -4.62 -8.76
CA THR A 685 -37.34 -5.96 -8.68
C THR A 685 -38.73 -5.97 -9.33
N LEU A 686 -39.57 -4.99 -9.01
CA LEU A 686 -40.91 -4.85 -9.59
C LEU A 686 -40.87 -4.69 -11.13
N VAL A 687 -40.01 -3.81 -11.62
CA VAL A 687 -39.78 -3.57 -13.06
C VAL A 687 -39.38 -4.87 -13.78
N SER A 688 -38.50 -5.65 -13.16
CA SER A 688 -38.05 -6.95 -13.66
C SER A 688 -39.18 -7.99 -13.66
N CYS A 689 -40.02 -8.01 -12.63
CA CYS A 689 -41.21 -8.87 -12.56
C CYS A 689 -42.24 -8.55 -13.66
N ILE A 690 -42.48 -7.27 -13.95
CA ILE A 690 -43.37 -6.82 -15.04
C ILE A 690 -42.83 -7.32 -16.39
N TRP A 691 -41.51 -7.29 -16.60
CA TRP A 691 -40.89 -7.80 -17.83
C TRP A 691 -41.02 -9.32 -17.97
N CYS A 692 -40.86 -10.05 -16.85
CA CYS A 692 -40.86 -11.51 -16.79
C CYS A 692 -42.24 -12.16 -16.60
N LEU A 693 -43.29 -11.35 -16.37
CA LEU A 693 -44.67 -11.80 -16.13
C LEU A 693 -45.17 -12.85 -17.16
N PRO A 694 -44.90 -12.73 -18.47
CA PRO A 694 -45.39 -13.71 -19.45
C PRO A 694 -44.76 -15.10 -19.26
N CYS A 695 -43.48 -15.15 -18.88
CA CYS A 695 -42.75 -16.39 -18.61
C CYS A 695 -43.23 -17.05 -17.31
N ILE A 696 -43.54 -16.25 -16.29
CA ILE A 696 -44.05 -16.72 -14.99
C ILE A 696 -45.47 -17.25 -15.16
N CYS A 697 -46.36 -16.46 -15.77
CA CYS A 697 -47.75 -16.86 -16.03
C CYS A 697 -47.86 -18.06 -16.97
N GLY A 698 -46.94 -18.21 -17.93
CA GLY A 698 -46.91 -19.36 -18.84
C GLY A 698 -46.67 -20.71 -18.14
N ARG A 699 -46.05 -20.72 -16.96
CA ARG A 699 -45.81 -21.93 -16.16
C ARG A 699 -46.90 -22.22 -15.11
N LEU A 700 -47.78 -21.26 -14.84
CA LEU A 700 -48.83 -21.41 -13.84
C LEU A 700 -50.06 -22.09 -14.44
N ASN A 701 -50.51 -23.18 -13.81
CA ASN A 701 -51.57 -24.05 -14.33
C ASN A 701 -53.00 -23.55 -14.00
N TYR A 702 -53.22 -22.23 -14.00
CA TYR A 702 -54.49 -21.58 -13.66
C TYR A 702 -55.21 -21.02 -14.89
N ARG A 703 -56.56 -21.07 -14.90
CA ARG A 703 -57.41 -20.68 -16.05
C ARG A 703 -57.23 -19.22 -16.48
N ALA A 704 -57.09 -18.31 -15.50
CA ALA A 704 -56.78 -16.90 -15.75
C ALA A 704 -55.38 -16.70 -16.34
N SER A 705 -54.39 -17.45 -15.84
CA SER A 705 -53.00 -17.40 -16.33
C SER A 705 -52.86 -17.86 -17.77
N ARG A 706 -53.63 -18.89 -18.19
CA ARG A 706 -53.67 -19.35 -19.58
C ARG A 706 -54.30 -18.31 -20.51
N SER A 707 -55.36 -17.64 -20.07
CA SER A 707 -56.01 -16.59 -20.86
C SER A 707 -55.11 -15.37 -21.03
N PHE A 708 -54.45 -14.94 -19.94
CA PHE A 708 -53.47 -13.87 -19.97
C PHE A 708 -52.24 -14.22 -20.82
N SER A 709 -51.68 -15.42 -20.66
CA SER A 709 -50.57 -15.89 -21.50
C SER A 709 -50.97 -15.95 -22.96
N SER A 710 -52.15 -16.47 -23.30
CA SER A 710 -52.65 -16.51 -24.68
C SER A 710 -52.81 -15.11 -25.28
N PHE A 711 -53.29 -14.14 -24.50
CA PHE A 711 -53.37 -12.73 -24.90
C PHE A 711 -51.99 -12.10 -25.12
N VAL A 712 -51.04 -12.33 -24.22
CA VAL A 712 -49.68 -11.79 -24.33
C VAL A 712 -48.89 -12.43 -25.46
N TYR A 713 -48.95 -13.76 -25.62
CA TYR A 713 -48.24 -14.48 -26.68
C TYR A 713 -48.76 -14.15 -28.08
N THR A 714 -50.03 -13.73 -28.22
CA THR A 714 -50.58 -13.26 -29.51
C THR A 714 -50.23 -11.80 -29.81
N ARG A 715 -49.79 -11.02 -28.82
CA ARG A 715 -49.47 -9.60 -28.95
C ARG A 715 -48.17 -9.23 -28.23
N LEU A 716 -47.14 -10.04 -28.44
CA LEU A 716 -45.88 -9.94 -27.72
C LEU A 716 -45.23 -8.54 -27.84
N HIS A 717 -45.27 -7.98 -29.05
CA HIS A 717 -44.74 -6.64 -29.32
C HIS A 717 -45.47 -5.54 -28.54
N VAL A 718 -46.82 -5.60 -28.46
CA VAL A 718 -47.62 -4.62 -27.70
C VAL A 718 -47.32 -4.72 -26.21
N TYR A 719 -47.23 -5.94 -25.69
CA TYR A 719 -46.91 -6.16 -24.27
C TYR A 719 -45.55 -5.57 -23.90
N PHE A 720 -44.49 -5.92 -24.65
CA PHE A 720 -43.15 -5.42 -24.34
C PHE A 720 -43.02 -3.91 -24.54
N CYS A 721 -43.68 -3.31 -25.55
CA CYS A 721 -43.73 -1.86 -25.67
C CYS A 721 -44.40 -1.19 -24.45
N VAL A 722 -45.59 -1.67 -24.05
CA VAL A 722 -46.32 -1.10 -22.89
C VAL A 722 -45.54 -1.31 -21.59
N ALA A 723 -44.97 -2.50 -21.38
CA ALA A 723 -44.12 -2.79 -20.24
C ALA A 723 -42.87 -1.89 -20.21
N THR A 724 -42.26 -1.61 -21.36
CA THR A 724 -41.12 -0.69 -21.47
C THR A 724 -41.50 0.70 -21.00
N TYR A 725 -42.58 1.28 -21.55
CA TYR A 725 -43.01 2.63 -21.16
C TYR A 725 -43.42 2.71 -19.69
N LEU A 726 -44.13 1.69 -19.18
CA LEU A 726 -44.52 1.61 -17.77
C LEU A 726 -43.29 1.53 -16.86
N ASN A 727 -42.31 0.72 -17.21
CA ASN A 727 -41.08 0.55 -16.43
C ASN A 727 -40.22 1.81 -16.44
N VAL A 728 -40.08 2.47 -17.61
CA VAL A 728 -39.39 3.76 -17.71
C VAL A 728 -40.08 4.80 -16.83
N PHE A 729 -41.42 4.86 -16.86
CA PHE A 729 -42.17 5.78 -16.02
C PHE A 729 -41.98 5.51 -14.52
N ILE A 730 -42.12 4.26 -14.08
CA ILE A 730 -41.92 3.86 -12.67
C ILE A 730 -40.51 4.22 -12.20
N LEU A 731 -39.50 3.95 -13.03
CA LEU A 731 -38.10 4.17 -12.69
C LEU A 731 -37.76 5.67 -12.61
N VAL A 732 -38.14 6.44 -13.64
CA VAL A 732 -37.91 7.89 -13.69
C VAL A 732 -38.67 8.59 -12.57
N PHE A 733 -39.91 8.17 -12.28
CA PHE A 733 -40.68 8.72 -11.17
C PHE A 733 -40.03 8.41 -9.82
N THR A 734 -39.58 7.18 -9.60
CA THR A 734 -38.91 6.78 -8.34
C THR A 734 -37.62 7.55 -8.12
N ILE A 735 -36.75 7.64 -9.13
CA ILE A 735 -35.49 8.40 -9.07
C ILE A 735 -35.77 9.91 -8.88
N GLY A 736 -36.83 10.42 -9.51
CA GLY A 736 -37.27 11.80 -9.34
C GLY A 736 -37.78 12.12 -7.93
N VAL A 737 -38.20 11.13 -7.16
CA VAL A 737 -38.75 11.29 -5.80
C VAL A 737 -37.71 11.04 -4.70
N LEU A 738 -36.74 10.14 -4.92
CA LEU A 738 -35.67 9.83 -3.96
C LEU A 738 -34.60 10.93 -3.96
N PRO A 739 -34.24 11.57 -2.82
CA PRO A 739 -33.45 12.79 -2.79
C PRO A 739 -31.97 12.65 -3.17
N ASP A 740 -31.36 11.47 -3.08
CA ASP A 740 -29.90 11.29 -3.30
C ASP A 740 -29.52 10.65 -4.64
N TRP A 741 -30.49 10.12 -5.38
CA TRP A 741 -30.23 9.52 -6.70
C TRP A 741 -30.54 10.49 -7.85
N THR A 742 -29.66 10.52 -8.84
CA THR A 742 -29.92 11.11 -10.18
C THR A 742 -30.12 10.00 -11.22
N VAL A 743 -30.79 10.34 -12.34
CA VAL A 743 -30.96 9.40 -13.46
C VAL A 743 -29.62 8.94 -14.00
N ASN A 744 -28.62 9.82 -14.02
CA ASN A 744 -27.28 9.52 -14.51
C ASN A 744 -26.54 8.54 -13.58
N GLU A 745 -26.56 8.77 -12.26
CA GLU A 745 -25.97 7.84 -11.29
C GLU A 745 -26.63 6.46 -11.38
N PHE A 746 -27.96 6.40 -11.43
CA PHE A 746 -28.68 5.14 -11.63
C PHE A 746 -28.20 4.41 -12.90
N CYS A 747 -28.08 5.12 -14.03
CA CYS A 747 -27.59 4.53 -15.28
C CYS A 747 -26.16 4.01 -15.15
N VAL A 748 -25.25 4.74 -14.50
CA VAL A 748 -23.86 4.33 -14.29
C VAL A 748 -23.79 3.09 -13.41
N TYR A 749 -24.49 3.08 -12.28
CA TYR A 749 -24.54 1.91 -11.39
C TYR A 749 -25.21 0.70 -12.05
N PHE A 750 -26.27 0.92 -12.84
CA PHE A 750 -26.93 -0.15 -13.58
C PHE A 750 -25.99 -0.75 -14.64
N VAL A 751 -25.24 0.08 -15.36
CA VAL A 751 -24.21 -0.39 -16.31
C VAL A 751 -23.12 -1.19 -15.57
N GLY A 752 -22.64 -0.70 -14.43
CA GLY A 752 -21.68 -1.41 -13.60
C GLY A 752 -22.21 -2.76 -13.08
N PHE A 753 -23.48 -2.81 -12.67
CA PHE A 753 -24.14 -4.04 -12.24
C PHE A 753 -24.30 -5.04 -13.40
N VAL A 754 -24.69 -4.58 -14.58
CA VAL A 754 -24.78 -5.43 -15.78
C VAL A 754 -23.41 -5.97 -16.16
N ASP A 755 -22.36 -5.14 -16.13
CA ASP A 755 -20.98 -5.57 -16.39
C ASP A 755 -20.53 -6.62 -15.37
N TRP A 756 -20.84 -6.40 -14.08
CA TRP A 756 -20.60 -7.38 -13.02
C TRP A 756 -21.31 -8.71 -13.30
N VAL A 757 -22.61 -8.68 -13.62
CA VAL A 757 -23.38 -9.90 -13.94
C VAL A 757 -22.79 -10.63 -15.14
N LEU A 758 -22.38 -9.91 -16.19
CA LEU A 758 -21.78 -10.49 -17.38
C LEU A 758 -20.43 -11.15 -17.08
N ILE A 759 -19.55 -10.49 -16.33
CA ILE A 759 -18.26 -11.05 -15.90
C ILE A 759 -18.48 -12.33 -15.09
N HIS A 760 -19.42 -12.31 -14.13
CA HIS A 760 -19.68 -13.47 -13.27
C HIS A 760 -20.40 -14.59 -14.01
N THR A 761 -21.28 -14.28 -14.96
CA THR A 761 -21.90 -15.28 -15.82
C THR A 761 -20.88 -15.91 -16.77
N ALA A 762 -19.95 -15.12 -17.33
CA ALA A 762 -18.85 -15.63 -18.14
C ALA A 762 -17.94 -16.56 -17.31
N LYS A 763 -17.57 -16.14 -16.09
CA LYS A 763 -16.83 -17.00 -15.15
C LYS A 763 -17.58 -18.29 -14.86
N LEU A 764 -18.89 -18.21 -14.58
CA LEU A 764 -19.73 -19.38 -14.32
C LEU A 764 -19.80 -20.32 -15.54
N ILE A 765 -19.95 -19.80 -16.75
CA ILE A 765 -19.95 -20.58 -17.99
C ILE A 765 -18.59 -21.25 -18.20
N THR A 766 -17.49 -20.53 -17.96
CA THR A 766 -16.14 -21.09 -18.05
C THR A 766 -15.95 -22.19 -17.01
N SER A 767 -16.35 -21.98 -15.76
CA SER A 767 -16.30 -23.00 -14.70
C SER A 767 -17.17 -24.21 -15.03
N LEU A 768 -18.38 -24.02 -15.55
CA LEU A 768 -19.25 -25.12 -15.99
C LEU A 768 -18.67 -25.86 -17.20
N SER A 769 -18.00 -25.15 -18.11
CA SER A 769 -17.31 -25.74 -19.27
C SER A 769 -16.10 -26.56 -18.85
N ILE A 770 -15.34 -26.09 -17.86
CA ILE A 770 -14.24 -26.83 -17.23
C ILE A 770 -14.79 -28.08 -16.55
N LEU A 771 -15.87 -27.97 -15.75
CA LEU A 771 -16.52 -29.10 -15.11
C LEU A 771 -17.05 -30.12 -16.13
N PHE A 772 -17.61 -29.65 -17.25
CA PHE A 772 -18.05 -30.51 -18.34
C PHE A 772 -16.87 -31.18 -19.05
N ALA A 773 -15.77 -30.47 -19.27
CA ALA A 773 -14.54 -31.04 -19.83
C ALA A 773 -13.96 -32.12 -18.91
N PHE A 774 -13.89 -31.87 -17.60
CA PHE A 774 -13.53 -32.87 -16.60
C PHE A 774 -14.49 -34.06 -16.64
N TYR A 775 -15.79 -33.82 -16.68
CA TYR A 775 -16.78 -34.89 -16.79
C TYR A 775 -16.54 -35.76 -18.03
N VAL A 776 -16.26 -35.16 -19.19
CA VAL A 776 -15.95 -35.88 -20.44
C VAL A 776 -14.67 -36.69 -20.28
N VAL A 777 -13.58 -36.08 -19.79
CA VAL A 777 -12.30 -36.77 -19.56
C VAL A 777 -12.48 -37.95 -18.61
N PHE A 778 -13.17 -37.76 -17.47
CA PHE A 778 -13.41 -38.83 -16.49
C PHE A 778 -14.35 -39.91 -17.02
N ARG A 779 -15.44 -39.54 -17.70
CA ARG A 779 -16.44 -40.49 -18.20
C ARG A 779 -15.89 -41.38 -19.31
N PHE A 780 -14.96 -40.87 -20.10
CA PHE A 780 -14.35 -41.55 -21.24
C PHE A 780 -12.87 -41.92 -21.03
N ARG A 781 -12.34 -41.78 -19.81
CA ARG A 781 -10.90 -41.98 -19.48
C ARG A 781 -10.31 -43.28 -20.01
N ASN A 782 -11.04 -44.39 -19.92
CA ASN A 782 -10.56 -45.69 -20.41
C ASN A 782 -10.43 -45.71 -21.94
N LYS A 783 -11.34 -45.04 -22.66
CA LYS A 783 -11.27 -44.94 -24.12
C LYS A 783 -10.16 -43.99 -24.56
N ILE A 784 -9.93 -42.91 -23.80
CA ILE A 784 -8.82 -41.98 -24.03
C ILE A 784 -7.48 -42.69 -23.82
N ALA A 785 -7.33 -43.43 -22.71
CA ALA A 785 -6.09 -44.17 -22.40
C ALA A 785 -5.72 -45.24 -23.44
N ILE A 786 -6.73 -45.96 -23.95
CA ILE A 786 -6.57 -46.91 -25.06
C ILE A 786 -6.14 -46.17 -26.35
N ALA A 787 -6.81 -45.05 -26.68
CA ALA A 787 -6.48 -44.27 -27.87
C ALA A 787 -5.07 -43.63 -27.82
N THR A 788 -4.54 -43.37 -26.62
CA THR A 788 -3.21 -42.77 -26.42
C THR A 788 -2.10 -43.79 -26.15
N GLY A 789 -2.37 -45.10 -26.17
CA GLY A 789 -1.36 -46.14 -25.96
C GLY A 789 -0.78 -46.21 -24.54
N LEU A 790 -1.50 -45.68 -23.55
CA LEU A 790 -1.07 -45.60 -22.13
C LEU A 790 -1.64 -46.76 -21.29
N GLU A 791 -1.84 -47.94 -21.90
CA GLU A 791 -2.60 -49.05 -21.32
C GLU A 791 -1.98 -49.66 -20.05
N HIS A 792 -0.70 -49.38 -19.79
CA HIS A 792 0.07 -49.99 -18.70
C HIS A 792 0.50 -49.00 -17.61
N ILE A 793 0.14 -47.72 -17.75
CA ILE A 793 0.51 -46.69 -16.79
C ILE A 793 -0.76 -46.23 -16.07
N THR A 794 -0.82 -46.50 -14.76
CA THR A 794 -1.85 -45.96 -13.85
C THR A 794 -1.59 -44.47 -13.59
N LEU A 795 -1.71 -43.65 -14.65
CA LEU A 795 -1.32 -42.23 -14.65
C LEU A 795 -2.37 -41.30 -14.05
N ILE A 796 -3.58 -41.77 -13.72
CA ILE A 796 -4.63 -40.95 -13.08
C ILE A 796 -5.26 -41.73 -11.93
N ARG A 797 -4.66 -41.64 -10.73
CA ARG A 797 -5.17 -42.19 -9.46
C ARG A 797 -6.13 -41.22 -8.76
N PHE A 798 -7.13 -40.71 -9.48
CA PHE A 798 -8.17 -39.87 -8.85
C PHE A 798 -9.51 -40.59 -8.94
N ASN A 799 -9.96 -41.14 -7.82
CA ASN A 799 -11.28 -41.71 -7.68
C ASN A 799 -12.14 -40.76 -6.83
N TRP A 800 -13.40 -40.54 -7.21
CA TRP A 800 -14.30 -39.65 -6.46
C TRP A 800 -14.48 -40.09 -4.99
N ARG A 801 -14.20 -41.36 -4.69
CA ARG A 801 -14.16 -41.89 -3.31
C ARG A 801 -13.04 -41.30 -2.46
N ASP A 802 -11.93 -40.86 -3.05
CA ASP A 802 -10.76 -40.31 -2.34
C ASP A 802 -11.09 -38.94 -1.73
N LEU A 803 -12.00 -38.17 -2.34
CA LEU A 803 -12.46 -36.88 -1.80
C LEU A 803 -13.35 -37.00 -0.56
N PHE A 804 -13.93 -38.18 -0.32
CA PHE A 804 -14.88 -38.44 0.75
C PHE A 804 -14.42 -39.58 1.69
N GLY A 805 -13.17 -40.03 1.56
CA GLY A 805 -12.61 -41.24 2.17
C GLY A 805 -11.96 -41.05 3.54
N LEU A 806 -12.63 -40.39 4.50
CA LEU A 806 -12.14 -40.22 5.89
C LEU A 806 -12.17 -41.52 6.74
N ARG A 807 -12.16 -42.71 6.13
CA ARG A 807 -12.43 -43.99 6.84
C ARG A 807 -11.65 -45.25 6.40
N SER A 808 -10.66 -45.19 5.51
CA SER A 808 -9.81 -46.38 5.28
C SER A 808 -8.68 -46.44 6.32
N ARG A 809 -8.75 -47.41 7.25
CA ARG A 809 -7.63 -47.74 8.13
C ARG A 809 -6.56 -48.43 7.28
N GLN A 810 -5.50 -47.71 6.96
CA GLN A 810 -4.35 -48.25 6.26
C GLN A 810 -3.40 -48.87 7.29
N ARG A 811 -3.04 -50.14 7.12
CA ARG A 811 -2.10 -50.86 7.99
C ARG A 811 -0.76 -51.07 7.28
N PRO A 812 0.39 -50.72 7.90
CA PRO A 812 1.69 -51.02 7.34
C PRO A 812 2.02 -52.51 7.48
N ILE A 813 2.48 -53.12 6.40
CA ILE A 813 3.07 -54.46 6.36
C ILE A 813 4.43 -54.38 5.71
N GLU A 814 5.29 -55.32 6.05
CA GLU A 814 6.58 -55.51 5.42
C GLU A 814 6.60 -56.83 4.65
N VAL A 815 6.88 -56.75 3.36
CA VAL A 815 6.99 -57.90 2.45
C VAL A 815 8.46 -58.19 2.22
N PHE A 816 8.93 -59.30 2.76
CA PHE A 816 10.30 -59.79 2.61
C PHE A 816 10.42 -60.70 1.39
N ILE A 817 11.51 -60.56 0.65
CA ILE A 817 11.82 -61.36 -0.53
C ILE A 817 13.17 -62.05 -0.31
N TRP A 818 13.15 -63.38 -0.27
CA TRP A 818 14.37 -64.16 -0.04
C TRP A 818 15.16 -64.40 -1.32
N LYS A 819 14.54 -65.05 -2.30
CA LYS A 819 15.18 -65.40 -3.58
C LYS A 819 14.16 -65.55 -4.71
N VAL A 820 14.67 -65.53 -5.93
CA VAL A 820 13.93 -65.81 -7.17
C VAL A 820 14.69 -66.86 -8.00
N GLU A 821 13.98 -67.85 -8.51
CA GLU A 821 14.56 -68.96 -9.28
C GLU A 821 13.80 -69.25 -10.58
N GLY A 822 14.45 -69.96 -11.51
CA GLY A 822 13.78 -70.53 -12.68
C GLY A 822 13.21 -69.52 -13.67
N LEU A 823 13.72 -68.28 -13.66
CA LEU A 823 13.37 -67.26 -14.66
C LEU A 823 13.92 -67.65 -16.03
N GLN A 824 13.10 -67.57 -17.06
CA GLN A 824 13.58 -67.75 -18.44
C GLN A 824 14.47 -66.57 -18.82
N SER A 825 15.75 -66.85 -19.09
CA SER A 825 16.74 -65.84 -19.48
C SER A 825 16.29 -65.12 -20.76
N ALA A 826 16.30 -63.78 -20.75
CA ALA A 826 16.23 -62.96 -21.95
C ALA A 826 17.51 -63.14 -22.79
N SER A 827 17.67 -64.29 -23.45
CA SER A 827 18.90 -64.60 -24.15
C SER A 827 18.99 -63.85 -25.49
N SER A 828 19.76 -62.77 -25.52
CA SER A 828 20.57 -62.40 -26.70
C SER A 828 22.04 -62.20 -26.31
N LYS A 829 22.71 -63.33 -25.99
CA LYS A 829 24.12 -63.71 -26.23
C LYS A 829 25.29 -62.71 -26.09
N PHE A 830 25.18 -61.49 -25.58
CA PHE A 830 26.35 -60.57 -25.54
C PHE A 830 26.57 -59.72 -24.28
N THR A 831 25.92 -60.02 -23.14
CA THR A 831 26.16 -59.28 -21.89
C THR A 831 26.22 -60.20 -20.66
N LYS A 832 26.99 -59.76 -19.65
CA LYS A 832 27.32 -60.40 -18.35
C LYS A 832 26.07 -60.79 -17.53
N PRO A 833 26.21 -61.58 -16.42
CA PRO A 833 25.10 -62.04 -15.57
C PRO A 833 24.00 -61.00 -15.38
N ASN A 834 22.75 -61.39 -15.67
CA ASN A 834 21.57 -60.54 -15.64
C ASN A 834 21.43 -59.82 -14.29
N ASP A 835 21.53 -58.49 -14.34
CA ASP A 835 21.25 -57.55 -13.27
C ASP A 835 19.72 -57.51 -13.08
N LEU A 836 19.21 -58.20 -12.05
CA LEU A 836 17.79 -58.34 -11.75
C LEU A 836 17.40 -57.44 -10.59
N PHE A 837 16.27 -56.75 -10.69
CA PHE A 837 15.60 -56.16 -9.53
C PHE A 837 14.12 -56.57 -9.52
N VAL A 838 13.52 -56.57 -8.33
CA VAL A 838 12.08 -56.77 -8.16
C VAL A 838 11.43 -55.44 -7.90
N GLU A 839 10.34 -55.16 -8.60
CA GLU A 839 9.52 -53.95 -8.44
C GLU A 839 8.13 -54.33 -7.91
N CYS A 840 7.68 -53.66 -6.85
CA CYS A 840 6.38 -53.86 -6.22
C CYS A 840 5.45 -52.67 -6.48
N HIS A 841 4.22 -52.97 -6.90
CA HIS A 841 3.15 -52.00 -7.08
C HIS A 841 1.89 -52.43 -6.33
N MET A 842 1.33 -51.58 -5.47
CA MET A 842 0.06 -51.86 -4.79
C MET A 842 -0.72 -50.59 -4.47
N GLY A 843 -1.96 -50.49 -4.98
CA GLY A 843 -2.91 -49.44 -4.58
C GLY A 843 -2.34 -48.02 -4.67
N TYR A 844 -2.39 -47.28 -3.55
CA TYR A 844 -1.87 -45.91 -3.42
C TYR A 844 -0.39 -45.84 -3.04
N ASN A 845 0.26 -46.97 -2.71
CA ASN A 845 1.68 -46.97 -2.39
C ASN A 845 2.51 -46.49 -3.59
N GLU A 846 3.62 -45.82 -3.28
CA GLU A 846 4.65 -45.53 -4.28
C GLU A 846 5.29 -46.85 -4.76
N PRO A 847 5.64 -46.97 -6.05
CA PRO A 847 6.36 -48.14 -6.55
C PRO A 847 7.69 -48.32 -5.81
N MET A 848 7.92 -49.52 -5.26
CA MET A 848 9.16 -49.84 -4.54
C MET A 848 10.01 -50.80 -5.35
N ARG A 849 11.34 -50.68 -5.25
CA ARG A 849 12.29 -51.49 -6.01
C ARG A 849 13.39 -52.00 -5.10
N THR A 850 13.76 -53.27 -5.24
CA THR A 850 14.98 -53.78 -4.63
C THR A 850 16.18 -53.14 -5.30
N ARG A 851 17.35 -53.29 -4.67
CA ARG A 851 18.60 -53.12 -5.40
C ARG A 851 18.72 -54.17 -6.49
N VAL A 852 19.78 -54.02 -7.27
CA VAL A 852 20.09 -54.91 -8.38
C VAL A 852 20.89 -56.09 -7.85
N HIS A 853 20.47 -57.29 -8.23
CA HIS A 853 21.05 -58.56 -7.84
C HIS A 853 21.54 -59.33 -9.07
N ASN A 854 22.73 -59.92 -8.98
CA ASN A 854 23.34 -60.66 -10.09
C ASN A 854 22.82 -62.11 -10.10
N ASN A 855 22.88 -62.79 -11.26
CA ASN A 855 22.51 -64.20 -11.51
C ASN A 855 21.01 -64.50 -11.76
N ALA A 856 20.31 -63.66 -12.52
CA ALA A 856 18.97 -64.00 -13.00
C ALA A 856 18.98 -65.17 -14.02
N GLY A 857 18.58 -66.37 -13.58
CA GLY A 857 18.37 -67.54 -14.46
C GLY A 857 18.58 -68.90 -13.80
N SER A 858 19.37 -68.98 -12.72
CA SER A 858 19.49 -70.20 -11.90
C SER A 858 18.86 -70.00 -10.52
N GLU A 859 19.43 -69.08 -9.73
CA GLU A 859 18.96 -68.69 -8.39
C GLU A 859 19.57 -67.31 -8.07
N ALA A 860 18.71 -66.31 -7.85
CA ALA A 860 19.10 -64.95 -7.45
C ALA A 860 18.64 -64.70 -6.02
N VAL A 861 19.60 -64.51 -5.10
CA VAL A 861 19.34 -64.24 -3.68
C VAL A 861 19.15 -62.73 -3.48
N ILE A 862 17.96 -62.33 -3.04
CA ILE A 862 17.54 -60.92 -2.91
C ILE A 862 17.76 -60.44 -1.47
N ARG A 863 17.10 -61.06 -0.49
CA ARG A 863 17.18 -60.70 0.95
C ARG A 863 16.88 -59.22 1.22
N GLU A 864 15.83 -58.71 0.61
CA GLU A 864 15.36 -57.32 0.79
C GLU A 864 13.86 -57.32 1.09
N SER A 865 13.35 -56.21 1.63
CA SER A 865 11.94 -56.06 1.99
C SER A 865 11.35 -54.75 1.50
N PHE A 866 10.03 -54.71 1.40
CA PHE A 866 9.24 -53.54 1.06
C PHE A 866 8.24 -53.25 2.17
N GLN A 867 8.12 -52.00 2.61
CA GLN A 867 7.07 -51.59 3.53
C GLN A 867 5.91 -50.98 2.75
N LEU A 868 4.72 -51.59 2.81
CA LEU A 868 3.54 -51.16 2.09
C LEU A 868 2.39 -50.92 3.07
N ASN A 869 1.53 -49.95 2.76
CA ASN A 869 0.25 -49.79 3.42
C ASN A 869 -0.83 -50.58 2.67
N ILE A 870 -1.54 -51.46 3.37
CA ILE A 870 -2.69 -52.18 2.84
C ILE A 870 -3.99 -51.65 3.45
N ASP A 871 -5.07 -51.70 2.68
CA ASP A 871 -6.43 -51.42 3.16
C ASP A 871 -7.20 -52.74 3.26
N GLU A 872 -7.37 -53.23 4.50
CA GLU A 872 -8.05 -54.50 4.79
C GLU A 872 -9.53 -54.47 4.39
N ASN A 873 -10.14 -53.28 4.31
CA ASN A 873 -11.53 -53.14 3.87
C ASN A 873 -11.68 -53.30 2.34
N SER A 874 -10.56 -53.34 1.62
CA SER A 874 -10.51 -53.46 0.15
C SER A 874 -9.77 -54.74 -0.26
N PRO A 875 -10.29 -55.94 0.08
CA PRO A 875 -9.58 -57.22 -0.01
C PRO A 875 -9.17 -57.62 -1.44
N ASP A 876 -9.82 -57.05 -2.46
CA ASP A 876 -9.57 -57.36 -3.87
C ASP A 876 -8.51 -56.42 -4.49
N THR A 877 -7.91 -55.50 -3.71
CA THR A 877 -6.82 -54.64 -4.20
C THR A 877 -5.60 -55.49 -4.53
N LEU A 878 -5.08 -55.35 -5.75
CA LEU A 878 -4.00 -56.19 -6.25
C LEU A 878 -2.62 -55.55 -6.00
N MET A 879 -1.73 -56.32 -5.38
CA MET A 879 -0.29 -56.14 -5.40
C MET A 879 0.30 -56.87 -6.61
N THR A 880 1.18 -56.22 -7.34
CA THR A 880 1.95 -56.83 -8.44
C THR A 880 3.43 -56.75 -8.14
N LEU A 881 4.10 -57.90 -8.10
CA LEU A 881 5.56 -58.03 -8.05
C LEU A 881 6.07 -58.35 -9.45
N LEU A 882 7.01 -57.54 -9.95
CA LEU A 882 7.60 -57.66 -11.28
C LEU A 882 9.10 -57.96 -11.14
N ALA A 883 9.55 -59.08 -11.71
CA ALA A 883 10.97 -59.37 -11.87
C ALA A 883 11.45 -58.76 -13.19
N LYS A 884 12.39 -57.80 -13.13
CA LYS A 884 12.84 -57.01 -14.29
C LYS A 884 14.35 -57.08 -14.49
N ASP A 885 14.75 -57.08 -15.76
CA ASP A 885 16.15 -56.96 -16.18
C ASP A 885 16.55 -55.48 -16.26
N GLN A 886 17.73 -55.13 -15.75
CA GLN A 886 18.27 -53.77 -15.69
C GLN A 886 19.01 -53.33 -16.97
N SER A 887 19.05 -54.13 -18.05
CA SER A 887 19.78 -53.74 -19.26
C SER A 887 19.39 -52.34 -19.79
N LEU A 888 20.41 -51.50 -20.00
CA LEU A 888 20.37 -50.02 -20.08
C LEU A 888 19.50 -49.37 -21.18
N LEU A 889 18.74 -50.13 -21.97
CA LEU A 889 17.94 -49.57 -23.07
C LEU A 889 16.48 -50.06 -23.15
N THR A 890 16.08 -51.08 -22.37
CA THR A 890 14.67 -51.50 -22.22
C THR A 890 14.48 -52.27 -20.92
N ASN A 891 13.78 -51.71 -19.93
CA ASN A 891 13.37 -52.43 -18.71
C ASN A 891 12.30 -53.48 -19.07
N SER A 892 12.70 -54.61 -19.66
CA SER A 892 11.79 -55.68 -20.02
C SER A 892 11.41 -56.49 -18.78
N GLU A 893 10.11 -56.62 -18.55
CA GLU A 893 9.56 -57.55 -17.56
C GLU A 893 9.87 -58.99 -17.96
N ILE A 894 10.46 -59.75 -17.04
CA ILE A 894 10.81 -61.16 -17.23
C ILE A 894 9.66 -62.06 -16.76
N ALA A 895 9.14 -61.79 -15.57
CA ALA A 895 8.01 -62.50 -15.00
C ALA A 895 7.29 -61.65 -13.92
N ARG A 896 6.04 -61.99 -13.62
CA ARG A 896 5.22 -61.30 -12.61
C ARG A 896 4.46 -62.24 -11.69
N LEU A 897 4.16 -61.74 -10.50
CA LEU A 897 3.21 -62.32 -9.55
C LEU A 897 2.17 -61.24 -9.20
N THR A 898 0.90 -61.61 -9.17
CA THR A 898 -0.18 -60.73 -8.75
C THR A 898 -0.93 -61.38 -7.60
N LEU A 899 -1.06 -60.66 -6.49
CA LEU A 899 -1.71 -61.11 -5.26
C LEU A 899 -2.76 -60.08 -4.85
N SER A 900 -3.95 -60.53 -4.48
CA SER A 900 -4.95 -59.69 -3.81
C SER A 900 -4.55 -59.39 -2.37
N THR A 901 -5.14 -58.36 -1.78
CA THR A 901 -4.93 -58.03 -0.36
C THR A 901 -5.35 -59.18 0.54
N ARG A 902 -6.41 -59.93 0.18
CA ARG A 902 -6.81 -61.16 0.87
C ARG A 902 -5.71 -62.24 0.84
N GLU A 903 -5.07 -62.44 -0.31
CA GLU A 903 -3.98 -63.41 -0.44
C GLU A 903 -2.74 -62.96 0.35
N LEU A 904 -2.44 -61.65 0.36
CA LEU A 904 -1.39 -61.06 1.19
C LEU A 904 -1.59 -61.31 2.68
N CYS A 905 -2.79 -61.04 3.21
CA CYS A 905 -3.13 -61.36 4.60
C CYS A 905 -3.02 -62.87 4.88
N GLY A 906 -3.40 -63.71 3.91
CA GLY A 906 -3.25 -65.17 4.02
C GLY A 906 -1.78 -65.65 4.02
N ILE A 907 -0.88 -64.93 3.36
CA ILE A 907 0.56 -65.18 3.38
C ILE A 907 1.16 -64.68 4.70
N GLU A 908 0.73 -63.51 5.19
CA GLU A 908 1.11 -62.98 6.50
C GLU A 908 0.71 -63.94 7.63
N ASP A 909 -0.49 -64.52 7.57
CA ASP A 909 -0.96 -65.54 8.50
C ASP A 909 -0.05 -66.78 8.53
N GLN A 910 0.54 -67.15 7.38
CA GLN A 910 1.42 -68.32 7.26
C GLN A 910 2.87 -68.01 7.65
N THR A 911 3.34 -66.78 7.40
CA THR A 911 4.77 -66.45 7.46
C THR A 911 5.14 -65.52 8.63
N GLY A 912 4.30 -64.56 9.04
CA GLY A 912 4.79 -63.44 9.85
C GLY A 912 3.85 -62.79 10.87
N LYS A 913 2.63 -63.28 11.11
CA LYS A 913 1.64 -62.65 12.03
C LYS A 913 2.13 -62.28 13.45
N ARG A 914 3.29 -62.78 13.91
CA ARG A 914 3.91 -62.47 15.21
C ARG A 914 5.44 -62.29 15.17
N ARG A 915 6.03 -62.08 13.99
CA ARG A 915 7.49 -61.95 13.83
C ARG A 915 7.81 -60.72 12.99
N SER A 916 8.45 -59.71 13.58
CA SER A 916 8.98 -58.54 12.86
C SER A 916 10.38 -58.75 12.28
N THR A 917 11.03 -59.87 12.61
CA THR A 917 12.35 -60.24 12.09
C THR A 917 12.35 -61.66 11.52
N PHE A 918 12.89 -61.83 10.31
CA PHE A 918 13.02 -63.12 9.63
C PHE A 918 14.48 -63.58 9.51
N SER A 919 14.71 -64.88 9.70
CA SER A 919 15.89 -65.55 9.18
C SER A 919 15.65 -65.91 7.71
N TYR A 920 16.61 -65.61 6.84
CA TYR A 920 16.54 -65.91 5.41
C TYR A 920 16.85 -67.39 5.11
N ASP A 921 16.00 -68.28 5.64
CA ASP A 921 15.97 -69.74 5.43
C ASP A 921 14.67 -70.18 4.72
N GLU A 922 14.68 -71.40 4.16
CA GLU A 922 13.60 -71.90 3.31
C GLU A 922 12.29 -72.14 4.06
N ASP A 923 12.37 -72.45 5.36
CA ASP A 923 11.21 -72.73 6.20
C ASP A 923 10.45 -71.45 6.61
N SER A 924 11.07 -70.28 6.47
CA SER A 924 10.51 -68.98 6.87
C SER A 924 9.76 -68.25 5.75
N PHE A 925 9.84 -68.72 4.50
CA PHE A 925 9.26 -68.06 3.32
C PHE A 925 8.33 -68.98 2.55
N LEU A 926 7.26 -68.41 1.97
CA LEU A 926 6.33 -69.14 1.11
C LEU A 926 6.79 -69.10 -0.34
N GLU A 927 6.90 -70.27 -0.97
CA GLU A 927 7.19 -70.40 -2.41
C GLU A 927 5.94 -70.11 -3.26
N LEU A 928 6.05 -69.15 -4.18
CA LEU A 928 4.99 -68.79 -5.13
C LEU A 928 5.50 -68.81 -6.57
N SER A 929 4.63 -69.16 -7.52
CA SER A 929 4.98 -69.24 -8.95
C SER A 929 4.82 -67.90 -9.66
N LEU A 930 5.81 -67.53 -10.48
CA LEU A 930 5.79 -66.36 -11.36
C LEU A 930 5.27 -66.75 -12.76
N ASN A 931 4.60 -65.82 -13.44
CA ASN A 931 4.09 -65.97 -14.81
C ASN A 931 4.95 -65.11 -15.77
N PRO A 932 5.48 -65.64 -16.91
CA PRO A 932 5.21 -66.95 -17.51
C PRO A 932 5.97 -68.13 -16.90
N SER A 933 7.10 -67.90 -16.23
CA SER A 933 7.87 -68.96 -15.58
C SER A 933 8.80 -68.41 -14.50
N GLY A 934 8.92 -69.14 -13.38
CA GLY A 934 9.84 -68.85 -12.29
C GLY A 934 9.17 -69.06 -10.94
N LYS A 935 9.95 -68.95 -9.87
CA LYS A 935 9.50 -69.05 -8.49
C LYS A 935 10.05 -67.90 -7.66
N ILE A 936 9.28 -67.41 -6.70
CA ILE A 936 9.68 -66.38 -5.75
C ILE A 936 9.32 -66.82 -4.33
N TRP A 937 10.22 -66.59 -3.38
CA TRP A 937 10.02 -66.88 -1.97
C TRP A 937 9.73 -65.59 -1.23
N ILE A 938 8.50 -65.45 -0.71
CA ILE A 938 8.06 -64.25 -0.01
C ILE A 938 7.55 -64.56 1.40
N ALA A 939 7.80 -63.64 2.32
CA ALA A 939 7.22 -63.62 3.66
C ALA A 939 6.61 -62.25 3.92
N VAL A 940 5.54 -62.18 4.71
CA VAL A 940 4.85 -60.93 5.03
C VAL A 940 4.68 -60.84 6.53
N ALA A 941 5.01 -59.69 7.12
CA ALA A 941 4.84 -59.44 8.54
C ALA A 941 4.31 -58.02 8.82
N PRO A 942 3.71 -57.79 10.00
CA PRO A 942 3.41 -56.45 10.46
C PRO A 942 4.70 -55.67 10.75
N VAL A 943 4.68 -54.36 10.48
CA VAL A 943 5.74 -53.44 10.94
C VAL A 943 5.46 -53.09 12.41
N ASP A 944 6.36 -53.44 13.33
CA ASP A 944 6.23 -53.07 14.76
C ASP A 944 6.38 -51.54 14.89
N GLU A 945 5.29 -50.84 15.22
CA GLU A 945 5.37 -49.46 15.71
C GLU A 945 6.01 -49.51 17.11
N ALA A 946 7.26 -49.05 17.21
CA ALA A 946 7.96 -48.89 18.48
C ALA A 946 7.25 -47.84 19.37
N ALA A 947 6.20 -48.25 20.07
CA ALA A 947 5.61 -47.56 21.20
C ALA A 947 5.99 -48.31 22.49
N GLU A 948 7.18 -48.02 23.00
CA GLU A 948 7.69 -48.50 24.30
C GLU A 948 6.94 -47.88 25.51
N GLU A 949 5.82 -47.17 25.31
CA GLU A 949 5.11 -46.46 26.39
C GLU A 949 3.73 -47.03 26.79
N GLU A 950 3.20 -48.09 26.16
CA GLU A 950 1.86 -48.61 26.52
C GLU A 950 1.80 -50.10 26.90
N ARG A 951 2.90 -50.67 27.41
CA ARG A 951 2.92 -52.06 27.89
C ARG A 951 2.57 -52.26 29.37
N SER A 952 1.71 -51.40 29.90
CA SER A 952 1.10 -51.63 31.22
C SER A 952 -0.28 -51.02 31.29
N LEU A 953 -1.27 -51.66 30.67
CA LEU A 953 -2.63 -51.77 31.19
C LEU A 953 -3.42 -52.78 30.34
N LEU A 954 -3.63 -53.94 30.96
CA LEU A 954 -4.81 -54.80 30.78
C LEU A 954 -4.84 -55.71 29.54
N LEU A 955 -4.18 -56.86 29.73
CA LEU A 955 -4.79 -58.16 29.47
C LEU A 955 -6.28 -58.16 29.85
N GLN A 956 -7.17 -58.23 28.87
CA GLN A 956 -8.50 -58.83 29.03
C GLN A 956 -9.07 -59.30 27.68
N GLU A 957 -8.91 -60.61 27.46
CA GLU A 957 -9.83 -61.58 26.86
C GLU A 957 -10.59 -61.24 25.56
N ASP A 958 -10.07 -61.81 24.46
CA ASP A 958 -10.73 -62.79 23.58
C ASP A 958 -12.19 -62.57 23.13
N SER A 959 -12.34 -62.11 21.89
CA SER A 959 -13.22 -62.79 20.92
C SER A 959 -12.79 -62.51 19.48
N LEU A 960 -12.20 -63.54 18.84
CA LEU A 960 -12.00 -63.82 17.42
C LEU A 960 -12.38 -62.74 16.38
N LEU A 961 -11.35 -62.15 15.78
CA LEU A 961 -11.38 -61.34 14.55
C LEU A 961 -11.47 -62.24 13.30
N PRO A 962 -12.37 -61.95 12.34
CA PRO A 962 -12.23 -62.37 10.95
C PRO A 962 -11.45 -61.32 10.14
N CYS A 963 -10.30 -61.76 9.63
CA CYS A 963 -9.29 -61.08 8.79
C CYS A 963 -8.76 -59.76 9.33
#